data_AF-A0A660YF53-F1
#
_entry.id   AF-A0A660YF53-F1
#
_cell.length_a   1.000
_cell.length_b   1.000
_cell.length_c   1.000
_cell.angle_alpha   90.00
_cell.angle_beta   90.00
_cell.angle_gamma   90.00
#
_symmetry.space_group_name_H-M   'P 1'
#
loop_
_entity.id
_entity.type
_entity.pdbx_description
1 polymer ?
#
loop_
_entity_poly.entity_id
_entity_poly.type
_entity_poly.pdbx_seq_one_letter_code
_entity_poly.pdbx_strand_id
1 'polypeptide(L)'
;RHLEAAEAFVELYRRIPAGKRAVSALLKAAESFRRAGRPDSALSVLGELERTFPSAAGEEVRYEKALCLKASGRLWEALEELEGLSRPDALLTLGRISLSLGEVARAEGALRELEEKFPEESSTALLAFEMAQHSLEEGDEDRARRLFASALGSSLPEDLVPSALLGAARASRLTGDASDALARCDAFLNNFPGHPLESDVLAERVLCLLVLGEEEDALSTERRLRREFPDSPLLPLVWKALGDFYRERGELLDAVRYYKSCLRKEHGEDVALALAETYRSLGWYEEALRIYQGTSWEDSAASAQWGLAECLEEMGDPRAAGEYARFHRRFPSDPRSEEAKKKESFLKARSPNLEGAIRALAEAESGSEEALAEVYLSLGRPEEAMRLLSKEVEDTTASDTVLYLFARSALLSGRRQEALSAYRRLISRYPESPYSEEASLFVLREKLSHIPEGRGLYEAMLSGYSELLRRYPSGDSTDAIIFGIANAYRGLASYDSSEVARALSWMDRLWRYYPESSYADDAMFWAGKLALRRGALSYADSTLSKLVEEHPESPFSPKAYELLGEIALRSGREDLAARYWEEALSSLPEDEELLGRLAELYISLGSPEKAVPLYRRLVRLRETPERLEALASSCLMASLKEEAVRWYGELISKYPDLGDSVRIAYGELLAELGRKEEAVEVLKKVESPGALSLLADMLYELGRYEDALAVYGRLGALGKEDFGRKILCLITLGRKEEARRHIKAFHKRFGKGGEWDDRFNVAFGREALDRGLYKTAREYLRKVKGSRYIPQAHYYIALSYFKAKEMDKAIESFLSLVKMDPEASVLRKAHMRLGTLYYLTSQYALAADSYRKALSEGISGREAQEARFNLALSYERLGRYEEALSELEALERDFPESPLLKRAEIKRGIYMMKLRRYEEAIRHFEALLPKVDRATQAELWFHIAEAYASLGRYEEAALAYLRISYLYPEQRLWAVTAEYEAAGVLGRMGRSEDARKLYEDILKTHGPQSEWGRAASERLKELKGKAHED
;
A
#
# COMPACT_ATOMS: atom_id res chain seq x y z
N ARG A 1 0.17 6.20 43.65
CA ARG A 1 -1.25 5.77 43.73
C ARG A 1 -1.47 4.36 44.25
N HIS A 2 -1.17 3.28 43.52
CA HIS A 2 -1.39 1.92 44.02
C HIS A 2 -0.53 1.60 45.25
N LEU A 3 0.71 2.10 45.30
CA LEU A 3 1.57 1.96 46.48
C LEU A 3 1.01 2.71 47.71
N GLU A 4 0.63 3.98 47.53
CA GLU A 4 0.01 4.78 48.61
C GLU A 4 -1.32 4.18 49.11
N ALA A 5 -2.13 3.62 48.20
CA ALA A 5 -3.35 2.91 48.56
C ALA A 5 -3.03 1.65 49.38
N ALA A 6 -2.00 0.91 49.00
CA ALA A 6 -1.55 -0.26 49.73
C ALA A 6 -1.11 0.09 51.15
N GLU A 7 -0.27 1.11 51.29
CA GLU A 7 0.18 1.62 52.59
C GLU A 7 -0.97 2.14 53.45
N ALA A 8 -1.93 2.86 52.84
CA ALA A 8 -3.13 3.32 53.53
C ALA A 8 -4.01 2.17 54.04
N PHE A 9 -4.12 1.07 53.28
CA PHE A 9 -4.86 -0.11 53.73
C PHE A 9 -4.14 -0.87 54.85
N VAL A 10 -2.80 -0.93 54.84
CA VAL A 10 -2.01 -1.46 55.97
C VAL A 10 -2.17 -0.59 57.21
N GLU A 11 -2.11 0.73 57.06
CA GLU A 11 -2.34 1.70 58.14
C GLU A 11 -3.77 1.56 58.71
N LEU A 12 -4.77 1.40 57.83
CA LEU A 12 -6.15 1.17 58.22
C LEU A 12 -6.30 -0.13 59.02
N TYR A 13 -5.67 -1.22 58.56
CA TYR A 13 -5.65 -2.50 59.27
C TYR A 13 -5.13 -2.36 60.71
N ARG A 14 -4.04 -1.61 60.92
CA ARG A 14 -3.47 -1.38 62.27
C ARG A 14 -4.41 -0.62 63.22
N ARG A 15 -5.40 0.11 62.69
CA ARG A 15 -6.31 0.98 63.47
C ARG A 15 -7.68 0.36 63.73
N ILE A 16 -8.02 -0.74 63.07
CA ILE A 16 -9.34 -1.38 63.19
C ILE A 16 -9.25 -2.69 63.99
N PRO A 17 -10.28 -3.04 64.80
CA PRO A 17 -10.30 -4.29 65.54
C PRO A 17 -10.23 -5.52 64.63
N ALA A 18 -9.61 -6.59 65.12
CA ALA A 18 -9.54 -7.89 64.45
C ALA A 18 -10.95 -8.38 64.05
N GLY A 19 -11.14 -8.68 62.76
CA GLY A 19 -12.43 -9.10 62.20
C GLY A 19 -12.51 -8.95 60.68
N LYS A 20 -13.70 -9.12 60.08
CA LYS A 20 -13.89 -9.13 58.61
C LYS A 20 -13.35 -7.87 57.89
N ARG A 21 -13.43 -6.70 58.53
CA ARG A 21 -12.90 -5.44 57.96
C ARG A 21 -11.37 -5.41 57.95
N ALA A 22 -10.73 -6.01 58.96
CA ALA A 22 -9.28 -6.12 59.04
C ALA A 22 -8.73 -7.04 57.93
N VAL A 23 -9.39 -8.18 57.70
CA VAL A 23 -9.09 -9.10 56.59
C VAL A 23 -9.24 -8.39 55.23
N SER A 24 -10.36 -7.68 55.01
CA SER A 24 -10.58 -6.95 53.76
C SER A 24 -9.56 -5.83 53.52
N ALA A 25 -9.12 -5.13 54.58
CA ALA A 25 -8.07 -4.13 54.47
C ALA A 25 -6.72 -4.75 54.07
N LEU A 26 -6.31 -5.85 54.69
CA LEU A 26 -5.08 -6.56 54.33
C LEU A 26 -5.13 -7.13 52.90
N LEU A 27 -6.26 -7.68 52.47
CA LEU A 27 -6.42 -8.19 51.11
C LEU A 27 -6.32 -7.06 50.05
N LYS A 28 -6.99 -5.92 50.31
CA LYS A 28 -6.88 -4.73 49.43
C LYS A 28 -5.48 -4.12 49.44
N ALA A 29 -4.77 -4.20 50.56
CA ALA A 29 -3.38 -3.80 50.65
C ALA A 29 -2.50 -4.68 49.74
N ALA A 30 -2.66 -6.00 49.81
CA ALA A 30 -1.94 -6.93 48.95
C ALA A 30 -2.21 -6.70 47.46
N GLU A 31 -3.48 -6.55 47.07
CA GLU A 31 -3.87 -6.24 45.69
C GLU A 31 -3.23 -4.93 45.20
N SER A 32 -3.23 -3.91 46.05
CA SER A 32 -2.64 -2.62 45.74
C SER A 32 -1.11 -2.69 45.62
N PHE A 33 -0.43 -3.46 46.48
CA PHE A 33 1.01 -3.70 46.35
C PHE A 33 1.35 -4.46 45.06
N ARG A 34 0.58 -5.48 44.67
CA ARG A 34 0.77 -6.19 43.40
C ARG A 34 0.59 -5.26 42.20
N ARG A 35 -0.49 -4.47 42.16
CA ARG A 35 -0.73 -3.47 41.09
C ARG A 35 0.34 -2.37 41.06
N ALA A 36 1.04 -2.14 42.17
CA ALA A 36 2.19 -1.22 42.24
C ALA A 36 3.52 -1.86 41.80
N GLY A 37 3.53 -3.11 41.31
CA GLY A 37 4.75 -3.81 40.91
C GLY A 37 5.61 -4.27 42.10
N ARG A 38 5.01 -4.48 43.28
CA ARG A 38 5.69 -4.88 44.52
C ARG A 38 5.15 -6.23 45.03
N PRO A 39 5.31 -7.33 44.28
CA PRO A 39 4.71 -8.61 44.62
C PRO A 39 5.22 -9.20 45.94
N ASP A 40 6.49 -9.03 46.30
CA ASP A 40 7.02 -9.52 47.57
C ASP A 40 6.42 -8.80 48.78
N SER A 41 6.16 -7.50 48.64
CA SER A 41 5.45 -6.72 49.67
C SER A 41 4.01 -7.18 49.82
N ALA A 42 3.34 -7.53 48.72
CA ALA A 42 2.02 -8.13 48.75
C ALA A 42 2.01 -9.52 49.42
N LEU A 43 2.98 -10.38 49.10
CA LEU A 43 3.13 -11.71 49.71
C LEU A 43 3.40 -11.62 51.21
N SER A 44 4.20 -10.63 51.65
CA SER A 44 4.42 -10.38 53.08
C SER A 44 3.12 -10.05 53.81
N VAL A 45 2.29 -9.16 53.22
CA VAL A 45 0.99 -8.76 53.78
C VAL A 45 0.01 -9.94 53.81
N LEU A 46 -0.01 -10.79 52.78
CA LEU A 46 -0.84 -11.99 52.74
C LEU A 46 -0.38 -13.03 53.78
N GLY A 47 0.94 -13.20 53.97
CA GLY A 47 1.48 -14.05 55.02
C GLY A 47 1.14 -13.55 56.43
N GLU A 48 1.06 -12.24 56.65
CA GLU A 48 0.59 -11.64 57.90
C GLU A 48 -0.91 -11.91 58.12
N LEU A 49 -1.72 -11.79 57.06
CA LEU A 49 -3.15 -12.12 57.06
C LEU A 49 -3.36 -13.59 57.46
N GLU A 50 -2.66 -14.54 56.83
CA GLU A 50 -2.78 -15.98 57.10
C GLU A 50 -2.41 -16.33 58.55
N ARG A 51 -1.35 -15.72 59.10
CA ARG A 51 -0.92 -15.96 60.50
C ARG A 51 -1.91 -15.40 61.51
N THR A 52 -2.50 -14.24 61.22
CA THR A 52 -3.33 -13.49 62.17
C THR A 52 -4.81 -13.88 62.07
N PHE A 53 -5.26 -14.32 60.89
CA PHE A 53 -6.62 -14.76 60.61
C PHE A 53 -6.64 -16.10 59.85
N PRO A 54 -6.25 -17.23 60.47
CA PRO A 54 -6.15 -18.52 59.79
C PRO A 54 -7.49 -18.99 59.20
N SER A 55 -8.61 -18.68 59.87
CA SER A 55 -9.95 -19.02 59.40
C SER A 55 -10.47 -18.12 58.27
N ALA A 56 -9.74 -17.05 57.91
CA ALA A 56 -10.08 -16.13 56.83
C ALA A 56 -9.24 -16.35 55.55
N ALA A 57 -8.27 -17.27 55.59
CA ALA A 57 -7.46 -17.71 54.45
C ALA A 57 -8.27 -18.62 53.49
N GLY A 58 -9.41 -18.10 53.00
CA GLY A 58 -10.26 -18.78 52.03
C GLY A 58 -9.75 -18.62 50.59
N GLU A 59 -10.60 -19.00 49.63
CA GLU A 59 -10.26 -18.99 48.20
C GLU A 59 -9.76 -17.64 47.68
N GLU A 60 -10.29 -16.53 48.20
CA GLU A 60 -9.95 -15.18 47.74
C GLU A 60 -8.52 -14.76 48.12
N VAL A 61 -8.05 -15.19 49.29
CA VAL A 61 -6.69 -14.93 49.76
C VAL A 61 -5.69 -15.78 48.98
N ARG A 62 -6.01 -17.08 48.79
CA ARG A 62 -5.17 -17.99 47.99
C ARG A 62 -5.04 -17.52 46.54
N TYR A 63 -6.15 -17.08 45.95
CA TYR A 63 -6.13 -16.53 44.58
C TYR A 63 -5.26 -15.28 44.48
N GLU A 64 -5.41 -14.31 45.39
CA GLU A 64 -4.59 -13.10 45.36
C GLU A 64 -3.10 -13.41 45.59
N LYS A 65 -2.79 -14.38 46.47
CA LYS A 65 -1.44 -14.89 46.69
C LYS A 65 -0.84 -15.52 45.44
N ALA A 66 -1.61 -16.31 44.71
CA ALA A 66 -1.20 -16.86 43.42
C ALA A 66 -0.90 -15.77 42.39
N LEU A 67 -1.72 -14.71 42.31
CA LEU A 67 -1.46 -13.57 41.42
C LEU A 67 -0.16 -12.84 41.79
N CYS A 68 0.14 -12.70 43.09
CA CYS A 68 1.39 -12.12 43.56
C CYS A 68 2.60 -13.02 43.23
N LEU A 69 2.49 -14.33 43.45
CA LEU A 69 3.53 -15.31 43.10
C LEU A 69 3.81 -15.30 41.60
N LYS A 70 2.76 -15.28 40.76
CA LYS A 70 2.88 -15.12 39.31
C LYS A 70 3.64 -13.84 38.95
N ALA A 71 3.28 -12.71 39.55
CA ALA A 71 3.94 -11.42 39.30
C ALA A 71 5.42 -11.39 39.76
N SER A 72 5.81 -12.25 40.72
CA SER A 72 7.20 -12.44 41.14
C SER A 72 7.99 -13.48 40.32
N GLY A 73 7.36 -14.12 39.31
CA GLY A 73 7.97 -15.18 38.51
C GLY A 73 7.99 -16.57 39.17
N ARG A 74 7.36 -16.73 40.34
CA ARG A 74 7.30 -18.00 41.11
C ARG A 74 6.12 -18.85 40.64
N LEU A 75 6.15 -19.27 39.38
CA LEU A 75 5.02 -19.88 38.67
C LEU A 75 4.55 -21.22 39.29
N TRP A 76 5.48 -22.07 39.73
CA TRP A 76 5.14 -23.36 40.37
C TRP A 76 4.40 -23.18 41.70
N GLU A 77 4.85 -22.24 42.53
CA GLU A 77 4.17 -21.93 43.79
C GLU A 77 2.81 -21.28 43.55
N ALA A 78 2.69 -20.46 42.49
CA ALA A 78 1.41 -19.91 42.09
C ALA A 78 0.42 -21.02 41.68
N LEU A 79 0.88 -22.09 41.01
CA LEU A 79 0.04 -23.24 40.68
C LEU A 79 -0.46 -23.96 41.93
N GLU A 80 0.40 -24.23 42.91
CA GLU A 80 0.00 -24.87 44.18
C GLU A 80 -1.09 -24.07 44.91
N GLU A 81 -1.01 -22.75 44.89
CA GLU A 81 -2.02 -21.89 45.49
C GLU A 81 -3.34 -21.86 44.71
N LEU A 82 -3.31 -22.07 43.39
CA LEU A 82 -4.50 -22.14 42.52
C LEU A 82 -5.17 -23.52 42.53
N GLU A 83 -4.42 -24.59 42.81
CA GLU A 83 -4.93 -25.95 42.82
C GLU A 83 -6.07 -26.10 43.86
N GLY A 84 -7.21 -26.61 43.38
CA GLY A 84 -8.43 -26.83 44.17
C GLY A 84 -9.34 -25.60 44.32
N LEU A 85 -9.00 -24.44 43.73
CA LEU A 85 -9.89 -23.27 43.72
C LEU A 85 -10.93 -23.37 42.60
N SER A 86 -12.21 -23.46 42.96
CA SER A 86 -13.30 -23.62 41.99
C SER A 86 -13.95 -22.27 41.63
N ARG A 87 -13.17 -21.38 41.02
CA ARG A 87 -13.63 -20.05 40.56
C ARG A 87 -13.12 -19.74 39.14
N PRO A 88 -13.90 -19.02 38.30
CA PRO A 88 -13.55 -18.80 36.90
C PRO A 88 -12.16 -18.17 36.71
N ASP A 89 -11.87 -17.08 37.42
CA ASP A 89 -10.62 -16.33 37.24
C ASP A 89 -9.38 -17.10 37.73
N ALA A 90 -9.54 -17.95 38.76
CA ALA A 90 -8.44 -18.80 39.24
C ALA A 90 -8.15 -19.94 38.26
N LEU A 91 -9.18 -20.58 37.73
CA LEU A 91 -9.02 -21.64 36.74
C LEU A 91 -8.42 -21.11 35.43
N LEU A 92 -8.84 -19.93 34.95
CA LEU A 92 -8.21 -19.26 33.82
C LEU A 92 -6.73 -18.95 34.10
N THR A 93 -6.43 -18.43 35.29
CA THR A 93 -5.04 -18.12 35.68
C THR A 93 -4.19 -19.39 35.79
N LEU A 94 -4.75 -20.47 36.34
CA LEU A 94 -4.11 -21.78 36.46
C LEU A 94 -3.80 -22.34 35.08
N GLY A 95 -4.76 -22.27 34.16
CA GLY A 95 -4.59 -22.69 32.77
C GLY A 95 -3.47 -21.93 32.07
N ARG A 96 -3.49 -20.59 32.16
CA ARG A 96 -2.44 -19.71 31.60
C ARG A 96 -1.04 -20.01 32.12
N ILE A 97 -0.90 -20.18 33.44
CA ILE A 97 0.41 -20.52 34.02
C ILE A 97 0.84 -21.92 33.56
N SER A 98 -0.09 -22.87 33.52
CA SER A 98 0.19 -24.24 33.08
C SER A 98 0.68 -24.27 31.63
N LEU A 99 0.02 -23.55 30.72
CA LEU A 99 0.48 -23.39 29.33
C LEU A 99 1.89 -22.79 29.26
N SER A 100 2.16 -21.72 30.01
CA SER A 100 3.50 -21.10 30.02
C SER A 100 4.62 -22.01 30.54
N LEU A 101 4.28 -23.06 31.29
CA LEU A 101 5.20 -24.07 31.80
C LEU A 101 5.23 -25.34 30.95
N GLY A 102 4.45 -25.43 29.87
CA GLY A 102 4.30 -26.64 29.06
C GLY A 102 3.44 -27.74 29.71
N GLU A 103 2.76 -27.44 30.82
CA GLU A 103 1.91 -28.37 31.58
C GLU A 103 0.51 -28.47 30.96
N VAL A 104 0.45 -28.89 29.70
CA VAL A 104 -0.74 -28.87 28.86
C VAL A 104 -1.89 -29.72 29.43
N ALA A 105 -1.59 -30.87 30.05
CA ALA A 105 -2.58 -31.72 30.72
C ALA A 105 -3.23 -31.04 31.94
N ARG A 106 -2.48 -30.19 32.65
CA ARG A 106 -3.00 -29.42 33.80
C ARG A 106 -3.91 -28.28 33.31
N ALA A 107 -3.53 -27.60 32.22
CA ALA A 107 -4.38 -26.59 31.58
C ALA A 107 -5.72 -27.19 31.12
N GLU A 108 -5.71 -28.39 30.54
CA GLU A 108 -6.92 -29.14 30.18
C GLU A 108 -7.81 -29.48 31.37
N GLY A 109 -7.20 -29.83 32.52
CA GLY A 109 -7.96 -30.07 33.74
C GLY A 109 -8.73 -28.83 34.15
N ALA A 110 -8.10 -27.66 34.10
CA ALA A 110 -8.75 -26.39 34.42
C ALA A 110 -9.82 -25.99 33.41
N LEU A 111 -9.58 -26.21 32.10
CA LEU A 111 -10.59 -25.95 31.08
C LEU A 111 -11.81 -26.86 31.25
N ARG A 112 -11.63 -28.16 31.52
CA ARG A 112 -12.75 -29.08 31.78
C ARG A 112 -13.58 -28.64 32.98
N GLU A 113 -12.94 -28.20 34.05
CA GLU A 113 -13.65 -27.70 35.24
C GLU A 113 -14.40 -26.39 34.93
N LEU A 114 -13.82 -25.50 34.11
CA LEU A 114 -14.48 -24.29 33.61
C LEU A 114 -15.70 -24.62 32.75
N GLU A 115 -15.58 -25.55 31.80
CA GLU A 115 -16.69 -25.98 30.94
C GLU A 115 -17.81 -26.66 31.74
N GLU A 116 -17.49 -27.45 32.77
CA GLU A 116 -18.48 -28.14 33.60
C GLU A 116 -19.24 -27.19 34.53
N LYS A 117 -18.53 -26.26 35.19
CA LYS A 117 -19.11 -25.42 36.25
C LYS A 117 -19.48 -24.01 35.79
N PHE A 118 -18.84 -23.49 34.76
CA PHE A 118 -18.93 -22.11 34.31
C PHE A 118 -18.97 -21.99 32.76
N PRO A 119 -19.85 -22.73 32.05
CA PRO A 119 -19.83 -22.79 30.58
C PRO A 119 -20.08 -21.44 29.89
N GLU A 120 -20.85 -20.55 30.50
CA GLU A 120 -21.23 -19.25 29.94
C GLU A 120 -20.31 -18.09 30.36
N GLU A 121 -19.22 -18.36 31.09
CA GLU A 121 -18.27 -17.33 31.54
C GLU A 121 -17.20 -17.05 30.48
N SER A 122 -16.81 -15.78 30.31
CA SER A 122 -15.75 -15.40 29.37
C SER A 122 -14.41 -16.07 29.68
N SER A 123 -14.16 -16.45 30.94
CA SER A 123 -12.97 -17.19 31.36
C SER A 123 -12.83 -18.55 30.68
N THR A 124 -13.95 -19.23 30.42
CA THR A 124 -13.99 -20.52 29.70
C THR A 124 -13.61 -20.32 28.24
N ALA A 125 -14.24 -19.34 27.59
CA ALA A 125 -13.97 -18.98 26.19
C ALA A 125 -12.51 -18.54 25.99
N LEU A 126 -11.98 -17.72 26.90
CA LEU A 126 -10.60 -17.21 26.85
C LEU A 126 -9.56 -18.33 27.00
N LEU A 127 -9.74 -19.24 27.96
CA LEU A 127 -8.79 -20.34 28.13
C LEU A 127 -8.85 -21.30 26.94
N ALA A 128 -10.04 -21.61 26.43
CA ALA A 128 -10.20 -22.44 25.23
C ALA A 128 -9.49 -21.80 24.03
N PHE A 129 -9.64 -20.49 23.82
CA PHE A 129 -8.97 -19.75 22.75
C PHE A 129 -7.44 -19.79 22.87
N GLU A 130 -6.88 -19.51 24.06
CA GLU A 130 -5.42 -19.52 24.28
C GLU A 130 -4.83 -20.93 24.12
N MET A 131 -5.52 -21.95 24.62
CA MET A 131 -5.13 -23.35 24.41
C MET A 131 -5.20 -23.74 22.94
N ALA A 132 -6.19 -23.22 22.18
CA ALA A 132 -6.32 -23.50 20.75
C ALA A 132 -5.14 -22.91 19.96
N GLN A 133 -4.72 -21.69 20.29
CA GLN A 133 -3.53 -21.07 19.68
C GLN A 133 -2.27 -21.89 19.96
N HIS A 134 -2.05 -22.28 21.21
CA HIS A 134 -0.91 -23.12 21.59
C HIS A 134 -0.92 -24.47 20.86
N SER A 135 -2.10 -25.11 20.75
CA SER A 135 -2.23 -26.40 20.06
C SER A 135 -1.92 -26.27 18.57
N LEU A 136 -2.29 -25.15 17.93
CA LEU A 136 -1.97 -24.88 16.53
C LEU A 136 -0.47 -24.66 16.32
N GLU A 137 0.21 -24.01 17.28
CA GLU A 137 1.68 -23.83 17.27
C GLU A 137 2.44 -25.14 17.47
N GLU A 138 1.90 -26.06 18.29
CA GLU A 138 2.46 -27.41 18.49
C GLU A 138 2.16 -28.39 17.34
N GLY A 139 1.30 -28.01 16.39
CA GLY A 139 0.89 -28.87 15.28
C GLY A 139 -0.12 -29.96 15.69
N ASP A 140 -0.92 -29.74 16.74
CA ASP A 140 -2.06 -30.59 17.10
C ASP A 140 -3.36 -29.94 16.58
N GLU A 141 -3.59 -30.07 15.28
CA GLU A 141 -4.64 -29.31 14.60
C GLU A 141 -6.05 -29.79 14.95
N ASP A 142 -6.21 -31.09 15.23
CA ASP A 142 -7.47 -31.67 15.70
C ASP A 142 -7.90 -31.08 17.04
N ARG A 143 -6.95 -30.89 17.95
CA ARG A 143 -7.20 -30.27 19.24
C ARG A 143 -7.45 -28.78 19.11
N ALA A 144 -6.63 -28.07 18.32
CA ALA A 144 -6.83 -26.65 18.05
C ALA A 144 -8.24 -26.39 17.49
N ARG A 145 -8.69 -27.21 16.54
CA ARG A 145 -10.03 -27.12 15.93
C ARG A 145 -11.15 -27.26 16.96
N ARG A 146 -11.09 -28.28 17.83
CA ARG A 146 -12.08 -28.47 18.91
C ARG A 146 -12.11 -27.29 19.88
N LEU A 147 -10.94 -26.80 20.28
CA LEU A 147 -10.82 -25.71 21.24
C LEU A 147 -11.30 -24.36 20.68
N PHE A 148 -10.98 -24.05 19.42
CA PHE A 148 -11.53 -22.85 18.77
C PHE A 148 -13.06 -22.93 18.63
N ALA A 149 -13.61 -24.11 18.34
CA ALA A 149 -15.06 -24.31 18.30
C ALA A 149 -15.70 -24.10 19.69
N SER A 150 -15.07 -24.61 20.76
CA SER A 150 -15.50 -24.37 22.15
C SER A 150 -15.45 -22.88 22.50
N ALA A 151 -14.38 -22.18 22.12
CA ALA A 151 -14.21 -20.75 22.36
C ALA A 151 -15.27 -19.91 21.64
N LEU A 152 -15.53 -20.17 20.35
CA LEU A 152 -16.52 -19.45 19.53
C LEU A 152 -17.97 -19.75 19.93
N GLY A 153 -18.24 -20.91 20.55
CA GLY A 153 -19.56 -21.28 21.07
C GLY A 153 -19.90 -20.67 22.42
N SER A 154 -18.94 -20.03 23.07
CA SER A 154 -19.05 -19.45 24.42
C SER A 154 -19.00 -17.90 24.37
N SER A 155 -19.04 -17.22 25.51
CA SER A 155 -19.00 -15.75 25.60
C SER A 155 -17.59 -15.16 25.37
N LEU A 156 -17.00 -15.42 24.19
CA LEU A 156 -15.71 -14.87 23.79
C LEU A 156 -15.81 -13.34 23.58
N PRO A 157 -14.85 -12.54 24.09
CA PRO A 157 -14.82 -11.10 23.82
C PRO A 157 -14.83 -10.79 22.32
N GLU A 158 -15.65 -9.82 21.90
CA GLU A 158 -15.87 -9.48 20.49
C GLU A 158 -14.58 -9.14 19.73
N ASP A 159 -13.58 -8.58 20.42
CA ASP A 159 -12.26 -8.24 19.85
C ASP A 159 -11.40 -9.46 19.49
N LEU A 160 -11.67 -10.62 20.10
CA LEU A 160 -10.95 -11.87 19.84
C LEU A 160 -11.64 -12.78 18.83
N VAL A 161 -12.93 -12.55 18.53
CA VAL A 161 -13.71 -13.33 17.56
C VAL A 161 -13.04 -13.38 16.17
N PRO A 162 -12.52 -12.27 15.60
CA PRO A 162 -11.84 -12.31 14.30
C PRO A 162 -10.61 -13.24 14.29
N SER A 163 -9.78 -13.18 15.34
CA SER A 163 -8.59 -14.03 15.49
C SER A 163 -8.97 -15.51 15.69
N ALA A 164 -10.03 -15.77 16.45
CA ALA A 164 -10.55 -17.13 16.66
C ALA A 164 -11.10 -17.73 15.36
N LEU A 165 -11.82 -16.96 14.55
CA LEU A 165 -12.33 -17.41 13.24
C LEU A 165 -11.20 -17.79 12.29
N LEU A 166 -10.14 -16.97 12.19
CA LEU A 166 -8.98 -17.27 11.36
C LEU A 166 -8.21 -18.49 11.87
N GLY A 167 -7.97 -18.59 13.18
CA GLY A 167 -7.32 -19.76 13.80
C GLY A 167 -8.11 -21.05 13.58
N ALA A 168 -9.43 -20.99 13.73
CA ALA A 168 -10.34 -22.11 13.47
C ALA A 168 -10.37 -22.51 11.99
N ALA A 169 -10.31 -21.54 11.07
CA ALA A 169 -10.24 -21.81 9.64
C ALA A 169 -8.94 -22.55 9.29
N ARG A 170 -7.80 -22.08 9.79
CA ARG A 170 -6.48 -22.73 9.63
C ARG A 170 -6.48 -24.16 10.17
N ALA A 171 -6.93 -24.35 11.41
CA ALA A 171 -7.02 -25.68 12.02
C ALA A 171 -7.94 -26.63 11.22
N SER A 172 -9.04 -26.12 10.68
CA SER A 172 -9.97 -26.92 9.88
C SER A 172 -9.40 -27.31 8.52
N ARG A 173 -8.68 -26.41 7.85
CA ARG A 173 -7.99 -26.75 6.60
C ARG A 173 -6.89 -27.79 6.83
N LEU A 174 -6.10 -27.64 7.89
CA LEU A 174 -5.01 -28.56 8.20
C LEU A 174 -5.50 -29.96 8.61
N THR A 175 -6.68 -30.05 9.25
CA THR A 175 -7.36 -31.33 9.53
C THR A 175 -8.09 -31.92 8.31
N GLY A 176 -7.99 -31.27 7.13
CA GLY A 176 -8.57 -31.74 5.87
C GLY A 176 -10.03 -31.35 5.65
N ASP A 177 -10.63 -30.54 6.51
CA ASP A 177 -12.00 -30.03 6.34
C ASP A 177 -12.01 -28.62 5.77
N ALA A 178 -11.70 -28.54 4.48
CA ALA A 178 -11.64 -27.28 3.75
C ALA A 178 -13.01 -26.58 3.63
N SER A 179 -14.12 -27.32 3.70
CA SER A 179 -15.48 -26.76 3.66
C SER A 179 -15.80 -25.97 4.94
N ASP A 180 -15.48 -26.55 6.10
CA ASP A 180 -15.66 -25.89 7.39
C ASP A 180 -14.67 -24.73 7.56
N ALA A 181 -13.47 -24.83 6.99
CA ALA A 181 -12.51 -23.72 6.92
C ALA A 181 -13.04 -22.55 6.09
N LEU A 182 -13.56 -22.82 4.89
CA LEU A 182 -14.14 -21.83 3.98
C LEU A 182 -15.33 -21.11 4.64
N ALA A 183 -16.23 -21.85 5.29
CA ALA A 183 -17.37 -21.27 6.00
C ALA A 183 -16.95 -20.27 7.09
N ARG A 184 -15.83 -20.52 7.78
CA ARG A 184 -15.29 -19.59 8.79
C ARG A 184 -14.61 -18.38 8.17
N CYS A 185 -13.91 -18.54 7.06
CA CYS A 185 -13.38 -17.42 6.28
C CYS A 185 -14.52 -16.50 5.81
N ASP A 186 -15.61 -17.06 5.28
CA ASP A 186 -16.76 -16.28 4.83
C ASP A 186 -17.49 -15.61 6.01
N ALA A 187 -17.62 -16.30 7.14
CA ALA A 187 -18.16 -15.70 8.38
C ALA A 187 -17.31 -14.51 8.84
N PHE A 188 -15.98 -14.58 8.74
CA PHE A 188 -15.11 -13.45 9.03
C PHE A 188 -15.36 -12.30 8.05
N LEU A 189 -15.30 -12.56 6.74
CA LEU A 189 -15.37 -11.52 5.70
C LEU A 189 -16.72 -10.80 5.69
N ASN A 190 -17.80 -11.48 6.06
CA ASN A 190 -19.14 -10.89 6.14
C ASN A 190 -19.34 -10.02 7.39
N ASN A 191 -18.76 -10.43 8.53
CA ASN A 191 -19.02 -9.76 9.82
C ASN A 191 -17.97 -8.70 10.18
N PHE A 192 -16.75 -8.80 9.63
CA PHE A 192 -15.62 -7.92 9.98
C PHE A 192 -14.92 -7.32 8.74
N PRO A 193 -15.64 -6.65 7.82
CA PRO A 193 -15.01 -6.01 6.66
C PRO A 193 -14.07 -4.87 7.09
N GLY A 194 -12.89 -4.79 6.49
CA GLY A 194 -11.86 -3.79 6.78
C GLY A 194 -11.00 -4.11 8.02
N HIS A 195 -11.15 -5.28 8.63
CA HIS A 195 -10.34 -5.68 9.79
C HIS A 195 -8.87 -5.93 9.37
N PRO A 196 -7.87 -5.65 10.22
CA PRO A 196 -6.45 -5.82 9.87
C PRO A 196 -6.05 -7.23 9.41
N LEU A 197 -6.78 -8.26 9.85
CA LEU A 197 -6.57 -9.67 9.46
C LEU A 197 -7.26 -10.07 8.14
N GLU A 198 -7.89 -9.13 7.43
CA GLU A 198 -8.62 -9.44 6.19
C GLU A 198 -7.71 -10.04 5.12
N SER A 199 -6.47 -9.57 4.99
CA SER A 199 -5.51 -10.14 4.02
C SER A 199 -5.13 -11.59 4.34
N ASP A 200 -4.99 -11.93 5.62
CA ASP A 200 -4.75 -13.31 6.09
C ASP A 200 -5.92 -14.22 5.78
N VAL A 201 -7.15 -13.72 6.01
CA VAL A 201 -8.37 -14.49 5.77
C VAL A 201 -8.60 -14.72 4.29
N LEU A 202 -8.33 -13.71 3.44
CA LEU A 202 -8.41 -13.86 1.98
C LEU A 202 -7.37 -14.87 1.46
N ALA A 203 -6.15 -14.86 2.00
CA ALA A 203 -5.14 -15.86 1.66
C ALA A 203 -5.59 -17.26 2.08
N GLU A 204 -6.07 -17.42 3.31
CA GLU A 204 -6.57 -18.70 3.83
C GLU A 204 -7.76 -19.21 3.00
N ARG A 205 -8.67 -18.30 2.60
CA ARG A 205 -9.81 -18.61 1.75
C ARG A 205 -9.36 -19.18 0.39
N VAL A 206 -8.34 -18.60 -0.24
CA VAL A 206 -7.80 -19.13 -1.50
C VAL A 206 -7.28 -20.56 -1.30
N LEU A 207 -6.50 -20.80 -0.24
CA LEU A 207 -5.98 -22.14 0.06
C LEU A 207 -7.11 -23.16 0.26
N CYS A 208 -8.20 -22.79 0.93
CA CYS A 208 -9.35 -23.66 1.12
C CYS A 208 -10.05 -23.99 -0.21
N LEU A 209 -10.27 -22.98 -1.06
CA LEU A 209 -10.93 -23.14 -2.36
C LEU A 209 -10.14 -24.04 -3.31
N LEU A 210 -8.80 -23.95 -3.29
CA LEU A 210 -7.95 -24.85 -4.09
C LEU A 210 -8.07 -26.31 -3.65
N VAL A 211 -8.13 -26.57 -2.33
CA VAL A 211 -8.34 -27.93 -1.80
C VAL A 211 -9.71 -28.47 -2.20
N LEU A 212 -10.74 -27.61 -2.28
CA LEU A 212 -12.08 -27.97 -2.74
C LEU A 212 -12.21 -28.09 -4.26
N GLY A 213 -11.19 -27.66 -5.02
CA GLY A 213 -11.22 -27.61 -6.49
C GLY A 213 -12.08 -26.47 -7.07
N GLU A 214 -12.46 -25.48 -6.26
CA GLU A 214 -13.25 -24.32 -6.66
C GLU A 214 -12.36 -23.22 -7.27
N GLU A 215 -11.87 -23.49 -8.49
CA GLU A 215 -10.86 -22.67 -9.16
C GLU A 215 -11.32 -21.22 -9.42
N GLU A 216 -12.52 -21.00 -9.95
CA GLU A 216 -13.01 -19.66 -10.29
C GLU A 216 -13.07 -18.75 -9.06
N ASP A 217 -13.53 -19.29 -7.93
CA ASP A 217 -13.62 -18.58 -6.67
C ASP A 217 -12.24 -18.37 -6.03
N ALA A 218 -11.33 -19.34 -6.17
CA ALA A 218 -9.94 -19.17 -5.74
C ALA A 218 -9.26 -18.02 -6.50
N LEU A 219 -9.44 -17.96 -7.82
CA LEU A 219 -8.90 -16.90 -8.68
C LEU A 219 -9.55 -15.55 -8.42
N SER A 220 -10.86 -15.50 -8.18
CA SER A 220 -11.55 -14.25 -7.85
C SER A 220 -11.04 -13.69 -6.51
N THR A 221 -10.80 -14.56 -5.53
CA THR A 221 -10.26 -14.21 -4.21
C THR A 221 -8.80 -13.78 -4.29
N GLU A 222 -7.95 -14.46 -5.07
CA GLU A 222 -6.56 -14.05 -5.30
C GLU A 222 -6.50 -12.66 -5.95
N ARG A 223 -7.33 -12.39 -6.96
CA ARG A 223 -7.38 -11.07 -7.61
C ARG A 223 -7.79 -9.99 -6.63
N ARG A 224 -8.74 -10.27 -5.74
CA ARG A 224 -9.14 -9.36 -4.67
C ARG A 224 -7.98 -9.09 -3.71
N LEU A 225 -7.35 -10.15 -3.19
CA LEU A 225 -6.18 -10.04 -2.30
C LEU A 225 -5.07 -9.20 -2.93
N ARG A 226 -4.74 -9.45 -4.20
CA ARG A 226 -3.70 -8.72 -4.93
C ARG A 226 -4.06 -7.26 -5.20
N ARG A 227 -5.34 -6.95 -5.45
CA ARG A 227 -5.81 -5.59 -5.73
C ARG A 227 -5.89 -4.74 -4.46
N GLU A 228 -6.42 -5.31 -3.39
CA GLU A 228 -6.68 -4.59 -2.13
C GLU A 228 -5.46 -4.59 -1.20
N PHE A 229 -4.64 -5.65 -1.25
CA PHE A 229 -3.47 -5.83 -0.39
C PHE A 229 -2.23 -6.25 -1.21
N PRO A 230 -1.76 -5.43 -2.16
CA PRO A 230 -0.62 -5.77 -3.04
C PRO A 230 0.68 -6.04 -2.28
N ASP A 231 0.82 -5.50 -1.07
CA ASP A 231 2.00 -5.66 -0.20
C ASP A 231 1.86 -6.79 0.83
N SER A 232 0.79 -7.58 0.78
CA SER A 232 0.59 -8.70 1.71
C SER A 232 1.78 -9.69 1.64
N PRO A 233 2.34 -10.10 2.79
CA PRO A 233 3.42 -11.09 2.85
C PRO A 233 2.94 -12.51 2.52
N LEU A 234 1.63 -12.73 2.42
CA LEU A 234 1.03 -14.05 2.13
C LEU A 234 0.78 -14.29 0.64
N LEU A 235 1.00 -13.29 -0.23
CA LEU A 235 0.86 -13.46 -1.68
C LEU A 235 1.80 -14.53 -2.27
N PRO A 236 3.10 -14.63 -1.88
CA PRO A 236 3.97 -15.72 -2.31
C PRO A 236 3.41 -17.10 -1.97
N LEU A 237 2.88 -17.29 -0.75
CA LEU A 237 2.25 -18.54 -0.32
C LEU A 237 1.05 -18.90 -1.21
N VAL A 238 0.18 -17.93 -1.50
CA VAL A 238 -1.00 -18.13 -2.36
C VAL A 238 -0.59 -18.47 -3.80
N TRP A 239 0.39 -17.78 -4.37
CA TRP A 239 0.86 -18.06 -5.72
C TRP A 239 1.59 -19.40 -5.82
N LYS A 240 2.36 -19.79 -4.80
CA LYS A 240 2.93 -21.13 -4.74
C LYS A 240 1.81 -22.19 -4.77
N ALA A 241 0.80 -22.06 -3.92
CA ALA A 241 -0.32 -23.01 -3.85
C ALA A 241 -1.10 -23.09 -5.18
N LEU A 242 -1.32 -21.95 -5.86
CA LEU A 242 -1.90 -21.92 -7.20
C LEU A 242 -1.00 -22.63 -8.21
N GLY A 243 0.31 -22.37 -8.16
CA GLY A 243 1.29 -23.05 -9.02
C GLY A 243 1.27 -24.57 -8.85
N ASP A 244 1.27 -25.04 -7.59
CA ASP A 244 1.17 -26.45 -7.25
C ASP A 244 -0.15 -27.06 -7.75
N PHE A 245 -1.27 -26.37 -7.54
CA PHE A 245 -2.60 -26.78 -8.02
C PHE A 245 -2.65 -26.98 -9.55
N TYR A 246 -2.14 -26.03 -10.33
CA TYR A 246 -2.09 -26.17 -11.80
C TYR A 246 -1.11 -27.24 -12.26
N ARG A 247 0.04 -27.38 -11.56
CA ARG A 247 1.03 -28.41 -11.87
C ARG A 247 0.46 -29.82 -11.68
N GLU A 248 -0.28 -30.06 -10.60
CA GLU A 248 -0.92 -31.36 -10.33
C GLU A 248 -1.98 -31.72 -11.38
N ARG A 249 -2.62 -30.73 -12.01
CA ARG A 249 -3.60 -30.93 -13.10
C ARG A 249 -2.95 -31.07 -14.48
N GLY A 250 -1.64 -30.89 -14.59
CA GLY A 250 -0.90 -30.93 -15.86
C GLY A 250 -0.98 -29.62 -16.66
N GLU A 251 -1.50 -28.55 -16.08
CA GLU A 251 -1.61 -27.21 -16.69
C GLU A 251 -0.31 -26.43 -16.45
N LEU A 252 0.77 -26.93 -17.06
CA LEU A 252 2.14 -26.54 -16.72
C LEU A 252 2.47 -25.06 -17.00
N LEU A 253 1.80 -24.42 -17.96
CA LEU A 253 2.04 -23.00 -18.29
C LEU A 253 1.49 -22.04 -17.23
N ASP A 254 0.29 -22.32 -16.69
CA ASP A 254 -0.27 -21.55 -15.58
C ASP A 254 0.56 -21.76 -14.31
N ALA A 255 1.04 -22.98 -14.07
CA ALA A 255 1.98 -23.26 -12.99
C ALA A 255 3.25 -22.41 -13.10
N VAL A 256 3.88 -22.33 -14.28
CA VAL A 256 5.03 -21.46 -14.56
C VAL A 256 4.72 -20.00 -14.24
N ARG A 257 3.54 -19.48 -14.64
CA ARG A 257 3.14 -18.09 -14.39
C ARG A 257 3.10 -17.78 -12.90
N TYR A 258 2.50 -18.65 -12.10
CA TYR A 258 2.37 -18.44 -10.66
C TYR A 258 3.69 -18.60 -9.92
N TYR A 259 4.50 -19.62 -10.24
CA TYR A 259 5.82 -19.77 -9.64
C TYR A 259 6.76 -18.60 -9.98
N LYS A 260 6.73 -18.07 -11.21
CA LYS A 260 7.45 -16.84 -11.57
C LYS A 260 6.97 -15.63 -10.77
N SER A 261 5.66 -15.51 -10.55
CA SER A 261 5.08 -14.42 -9.77
C SER A 261 5.53 -14.47 -8.31
N CYS A 262 5.59 -15.68 -7.73
CA CYS A 262 6.17 -15.94 -6.42
C CYS A 262 7.64 -15.52 -6.34
N LEU A 263 8.48 -16.01 -7.26
CA LEU A 263 9.93 -15.76 -7.26
C LEU A 263 10.33 -14.30 -7.49
N ARG A 264 9.45 -13.49 -8.09
CA ARG A 264 9.64 -12.03 -8.22
C ARG A 264 9.52 -11.29 -6.89
N LYS A 265 8.72 -11.82 -5.95
CA LYS A 265 8.47 -11.18 -4.64
C LYS A 265 9.37 -11.75 -3.54
N GLU A 266 9.59 -13.05 -3.55
CA GLU A 266 10.35 -13.75 -2.51
C GLU A 266 11.25 -14.81 -3.14
N HIS A 267 12.43 -15.02 -2.59
CA HIS A 267 13.32 -16.09 -3.04
C HIS A 267 13.05 -17.34 -2.19
N GLY A 268 12.69 -18.44 -2.84
CA GLY A 268 12.48 -19.74 -2.19
C GLY A 268 13.06 -20.87 -3.04
N GLU A 269 13.91 -21.71 -2.44
CA GLU A 269 14.51 -22.86 -3.14
C GLU A 269 13.46 -23.87 -3.60
N ASP A 270 12.44 -24.10 -2.78
CA ASP A 270 11.33 -25.01 -3.05
C ASP A 270 10.53 -24.59 -4.30
N VAL A 271 10.18 -23.31 -4.42
CA VAL A 271 9.45 -22.76 -5.56
C VAL A 271 10.33 -22.73 -6.82
N ALA A 272 11.62 -22.41 -6.67
CA ALA A 272 12.57 -22.45 -7.78
C ALA A 272 12.73 -23.88 -8.33
N LEU A 273 12.80 -24.87 -7.45
CA LEU A 273 12.85 -26.29 -7.83
C LEU A 273 11.57 -26.71 -8.54
N ALA A 274 10.40 -26.38 -7.98
CA ALA A 274 9.10 -26.68 -8.60
C ALA A 274 8.98 -26.05 -10.00
N LEU A 275 9.46 -24.82 -10.19
CA LEU A 275 9.52 -24.16 -11.50
C LEU A 275 10.46 -24.88 -12.48
N ALA A 276 11.66 -25.27 -12.03
CA ALA A 276 12.63 -25.97 -12.87
C ALA A 276 12.12 -27.36 -13.32
N GLU A 277 11.46 -28.09 -12.43
CA GLU A 277 10.78 -29.36 -12.73
C GLU A 277 9.63 -29.16 -13.73
N THR A 278 8.87 -28.08 -13.58
CA THR A 278 7.77 -27.72 -14.50
C THR A 278 8.31 -27.40 -15.89
N TYR A 279 9.43 -26.65 -15.99
CA TYR A 279 10.10 -26.40 -17.27
C TYR A 279 10.65 -27.65 -17.93
N ARG A 280 11.26 -28.56 -17.17
CA ARG A 280 11.70 -29.85 -17.70
C ARG A 280 10.52 -30.64 -18.26
N SER A 281 9.40 -30.66 -17.55
CA SER A 281 8.16 -31.35 -17.98
C SER A 281 7.58 -30.75 -19.27
N LEU A 282 7.81 -29.45 -19.52
CA LEU A 282 7.48 -28.76 -20.77
C LEU A 282 8.51 -28.95 -21.90
N GLY A 283 9.64 -29.61 -21.65
CA GLY A 283 10.76 -29.73 -22.59
C GLY A 283 11.62 -28.47 -22.72
N TRP A 284 11.42 -27.48 -21.85
CA TRP A 284 12.19 -26.23 -21.82
C TRP A 284 13.47 -26.41 -21.00
N TYR A 285 14.33 -27.27 -21.50
CA TYR A 285 15.51 -27.73 -20.76
C TYR A 285 16.50 -26.60 -20.49
N GLU A 286 16.67 -25.63 -21.38
CA GLU A 286 17.59 -24.50 -21.16
C GLU A 286 17.16 -23.62 -19.97
N GLU A 287 15.87 -23.34 -19.85
CA GLU A 287 15.27 -22.59 -18.75
C GLU A 287 15.41 -23.34 -17.43
N ALA A 288 15.16 -24.66 -17.44
CA ALA A 288 15.37 -25.53 -16.29
C ALA A 288 16.85 -25.54 -15.85
N LEU A 289 17.78 -25.68 -16.81
CA LEU A 289 19.22 -25.66 -16.56
C LEU A 289 19.68 -24.35 -15.91
N ARG A 290 19.19 -23.20 -16.38
CA ARG A 290 19.52 -21.90 -15.78
C ARG A 290 19.12 -21.82 -14.32
N ILE A 291 17.97 -22.38 -13.94
CA ILE A 291 17.53 -22.39 -12.54
C ILE A 291 18.39 -23.36 -11.72
N TYR A 292 18.58 -24.60 -12.19
CA TYR A 292 19.42 -25.58 -11.49
C TYR A 292 20.86 -25.09 -11.27
N GLN A 293 21.41 -24.32 -12.21
CA GLN A 293 22.76 -23.74 -12.12
C GLN A 293 22.82 -22.40 -11.37
N GLY A 294 21.71 -21.65 -11.31
CA GLY A 294 21.67 -20.24 -10.91
C GLY A 294 21.46 -19.95 -9.43
N THR A 295 21.30 -20.97 -8.58
CA THR A 295 20.91 -20.81 -7.17
C THR A 295 21.93 -21.45 -6.22
N SER A 296 22.25 -20.79 -5.11
CA SER A 296 23.07 -21.37 -4.03
C SER A 296 22.20 -22.31 -3.19
N TRP A 297 22.03 -23.54 -3.66
CA TRP A 297 21.19 -24.55 -3.01
C TRP A 297 21.81 -25.03 -1.68
N GLU A 298 21.17 -24.75 -0.56
CA GLU A 298 21.53 -25.25 0.77
C GLU A 298 20.74 -26.52 1.10
N ASP A 299 19.40 -26.42 1.13
CA ASP A 299 18.52 -27.52 1.53
C ASP A 299 18.16 -28.43 0.35
N SER A 300 18.05 -27.88 -0.86
CA SER A 300 17.60 -28.60 -2.07
C SER A 300 18.74 -29.00 -3.02
N ALA A 301 19.99 -28.99 -2.55
CA ALA A 301 21.18 -29.19 -3.39
C ALA A 301 21.23 -30.53 -4.13
N ALA A 302 20.75 -31.61 -3.50
CA ALA A 302 20.68 -32.92 -4.12
C ALA A 302 19.65 -32.93 -5.27
N SER A 303 18.43 -32.47 -5.02
CA SER A 303 17.37 -32.43 -6.03
C SER A 303 17.72 -31.54 -7.22
N ALA A 304 18.34 -30.38 -6.98
CA ALA A 304 18.80 -29.52 -8.05
C ALA A 304 19.92 -30.15 -8.90
N GLN A 305 20.91 -30.79 -8.27
CA GLN A 305 21.99 -31.49 -8.98
C GLN A 305 21.48 -32.70 -9.77
N TRP A 306 20.46 -33.39 -9.25
CA TRP A 306 19.79 -34.48 -9.95
C TRP A 306 19.02 -33.98 -11.18
N GLY A 307 18.18 -32.94 -11.00
CA GLY A 307 17.43 -32.33 -12.09
C GLY A 307 18.33 -31.77 -13.19
N LEU A 308 19.49 -31.20 -12.83
CA LEU A 308 20.53 -30.79 -13.78
C LEU A 308 21.03 -31.98 -14.64
N ALA A 309 21.34 -33.11 -14.00
CA ALA A 309 21.84 -34.30 -14.70
C ALA A 309 20.77 -34.90 -15.63
N GLU A 310 19.51 -34.93 -15.20
CA GLU A 310 18.39 -35.42 -16.01
C GLU A 310 18.10 -34.50 -17.21
N CYS A 311 18.07 -33.17 -17.02
CA CYS A 311 17.91 -32.24 -18.14
C CYS A 311 19.00 -32.43 -19.20
N LEU A 312 20.27 -32.57 -18.78
CA LEU A 312 21.37 -32.82 -19.71
C LEU A 312 21.26 -34.18 -20.41
N GLU A 313 20.78 -35.20 -19.70
CA GLU A 313 20.54 -36.54 -20.28
C GLU A 313 19.43 -36.50 -21.34
N GLU A 314 18.30 -35.85 -21.03
CA GLU A 314 17.15 -35.69 -21.94
C GLU A 314 17.50 -34.86 -23.18
N MET A 315 18.40 -33.88 -23.03
CA MET A 315 18.98 -33.12 -24.15
C MET A 315 20.03 -33.91 -24.97
N GLY A 316 20.44 -35.10 -24.52
CA GLY A 316 21.51 -35.87 -25.15
C GLY A 316 22.91 -35.27 -24.98
N ASP A 317 23.10 -34.39 -23.99
CA ASP A 317 24.37 -33.70 -23.74
C ASP A 317 25.40 -34.64 -23.09
N PRO A 318 26.62 -34.76 -23.66
CA PRO A 318 27.65 -35.66 -23.11
C PRO A 318 28.10 -35.28 -21.69
N ARG A 319 27.82 -34.06 -21.21
CA ARG A 319 28.10 -33.61 -19.84
C ARG A 319 27.22 -34.31 -18.81
N ALA A 320 26.09 -34.90 -19.19
CA ALA A 320 25.17 -35.60 -18.28
C ALA A 320 25.89 -36.67 -17.43
N ALA A 321 26.77 -37.46 -18.05
CA ALA A 321 27.58 -38.46 -17.35
C ALA A 321 28.47 -37.84 -16.26
N GLY A 322 29.00 -36.64 -16.51
CA GLY A 322 29.80 -35.89 -15.55
C GLY A 322 28.99 -35.36 -14.37
N GLU A 323 27.75 -34.93 -14.60
CA GLU A 323 26.87 -34.43 -13.52
C GLU A 323 26.30 -35.57 -12.67
N TYR A 324 25.97 -36.73 -13.24
CA TYR A 324 25.66 -37.94 -12.45
C TYR A 324 26.86 -38.39 -11.60
N ALA A 325 28.06 -38.33 -12.17
CA ALA A 325 29.30 -38.62 -11.44
C ALA A 325 29.52 -37.67 -10.25
N ARG A 326 29.17 -36.40 -10.41
CA ARG A 326 29.24 -35.41 -9.32
C ARG A 326 28.16 -35.67 -8.27
N PHE A 327 26.94 -36.03 -8.69
CA PHE A 327 25.82 -36.31 -7.78
C PHE A 327 26.16 -37.40 -6.76
N HIS A 328 26.53 -38.61 -7.20
CA HIS A 328 26.78 -39.72 -6.26
C HIS A 328 28.04 -39.53 -5.40
N ARG A 329 29.00 -38.69 -5.84
CA ARG A 329 30.17 -38.31 -5.03
C ARG A 329 29.83 -37.29 -3.96
N ARG A 330 28.99 -36.29 -4.30
CA ARG A 330 28.59 -35.21 -3.39
C ARG A 330 27.51 -35.67 -2.39
N PHE A 331 26.63 -36.58 -2.81
CA PHE A 331 25.50 -37.06 -2.03
C PHE A 331 25.49 -38.61 -1.93
N PRO A 332 26.51 -39.24 -1.32
CA PRO A 332 26.63 -40.69 -1.29
C PRO A 332 25.51 -41.38 -0.49
N SER A 333 24.86 -40.66 0.42
CA SER A 333 23.75 -41.14 1.26
C SER A 333 22.35 -40.88 0.69
N ASP A 334 22.23 -40.15 -0.44
CA ASP A 334 20.94 -39.95 -1.12
C ASP A 334 20.48 -41.26 -1.78
N PRO A 335 19.19 -41.67 -1.68
CA PRO A 335 18.69 -42.90 -2.26
C PRO A 335 18.97 -43.06 -3.76
N ARG A 336 19.08 -41.96 -4.50
CA ARG A 336 19.32 -41.93 -5.95
C ARG A 336 20.79 -42.14 -6.33
N SER A 337 21.70 -42.22 -5.36
CA SER A 337 23.15 -42.31 -5.58
C SER A 337 23.57 -43.58 -6.36
N GLU A 338 22.96 -44.73 -6.08
CA GLU A 338 23.21 -45.97 -6.82
C GLU A 338 22.66 -45.91 -8.26
N GLU A 339 21.56 -45.18 -8.47
CA GLU A 339 21.01 -44.96 -9.81
C GLU A 339 21.91 -44.03 -10.64
N ALA A 340 22.42 -42.96 -10.05
CA ALA A 340 23.41 -42.08 -10.69
C ALA A 340 24.66 -42.85 -11.17
N LYS A 341 25.16 -43.83 -10.40
CA LYS A 341 26.29 -44.68 -10.82
C LYS A 341 25.97 -45.52 -12.06
N LYS A 342 24.75 -46.08 -12.11
CA LYS A 342 24.28 -46.85 -13.27
C LYS A 342 24.13 -45.96 -14.50
N LYS A 343 23.50 -44.79 -14.35
CA LYS A 343 23.33 -43.79 -15.43
C LYS A 343 24.67 -43.25 -15.92
N GLU A 344 25.63 -42.95 -15.03
CA GLU A 344 26.99 -42.57 -15.40
C GLU A 344 27.68 -43.66 -16.25
N SER A 345 27.66 -44.92 -15.78
CA SER A 345 28.29 -46.03 -16.50
C SER A 345 27.66 -46.26 -17.87
N PHE A 346 26.34 -46.15 -17.96
CA PHE A 346 25.58 -46.27 -19.20
C PHE A 346 25.92 -45.15 -20.20
N LEU A 347 25.94 -43.89 -19.75
CA LEU A 347 26.25 -42.74 -20.58
C LEU A 347 27.74 -42.68 -21.00
N LYS A 348 28.67 -43.13 -20.14
CA LYS A 348 30.10 -43.27 -20.49
C LYS A 348 30.37 -44.39 -21.49
N ALA A 349 29.61 -45.48 -21.45
CA ALA A 349 29.69 -46.50 -22.51
C ALA A 349 29.28 -45.93 -23.89
N ARG A 350 28.51 -44.84 -23.89
CA ARG A 350 27.99 -44.13 -25.07
C ARG A 350 28.91 -43.01 -25.59
N SER A 351 29.98 -42.63 -24.86
CA SER A 351 30.85 -41.51 -25.22
C SER A 351 32.24 -41.64 -24.58
N PRO A 352 33.40 -41.68 -25.28
CA PRO A 352 33.72 -41.77 -26.70
C PRO A 352 34.55 -43.03 -27.03
N ASN A 353 33.99 -43.90 -27.85
CA ASN A 353 34.79 -44.69 -28.81
C ASN A 353 34.08 -44.62 -30.16
N LEU A 354 33.70 -43.39 -30.54
CA LEU A 354 32.91 -43.12 -31.73
C LEU A 354 33.65 -43.57 -32.98
N GLU A 355 34.99 -43.46 -33.06
CA GLU A 355 35.76 -44.00 -34.18
C GLU A 355 35.75 -45.55 -34.25
N GLY A 356 35.68 -46.23 -33.10
CA GLY A 356 35.58 -47.69 -33.04
C GLY A 356 34.19 -48.21 -33.35
N ALA A 357 33.15 -47.49 -32.92
CA ALA A 357 31.75 -47.79 -33.21
C ALA A 357 31.38 -47.42 -34.66
N ILE A 358 31.92 -46.32 -35.20
CA ILE A 358 31.81 -45.93 -36.61
C ILE A 358 32.54 -46.95 -37.50
N ARG A 359 33.72 -47.46 -37.09
CA ARG A 359 34.37 -48.59 -37.78
C ARG A 359 33.55 -49.87 -37.71
N ALA A 360 33.01 -50.22 -36.54
CA ALA A 360 32.24 -51.44 -36.36
C ALA A 360 30.89 -51.41 -37.10
N LEU A 361 30.24 -50.23 -37.24
CA LEU A 361 29.04 -50.04 -38.05
C LEU A 361 29.36 -50.03 -39.56
N ALA A 362 30.46 -49.38 -39.97
CA ALA A 362 30.95 -49.42 -41.35
C ALA A 362 31.45 -50.82 -41.78
N GLU A 363 31.88 -51.65 -40.84
CA GLU A 363 32.28 -53.05 -41.05
C GLU A 363 31.10 -54.03 -40.97
N ALA A 364 29.98 -53.66 -40.30
CA ALA A 364 28.81 -54.52 -40.11
C ALA A 364 27.74 -54.36 -41.20
N GLU A 365 27.61 -53.18 -41.82
CA GLU A 365 26.71 -52.93 -42.94
C GLU A 365 27.52 -52.53 -44.18
N SER A 366 27.64 -53.45 -45.13
CA SER A 366 28.13 -53.28 -46.51
C SER A 366 28.70 -51.91 -46.92
N GLY A 367 29.91 -51.57 -46.46
CA GLY A 367 30.96 -50.77 -47.12
C GLY A 367 30.63 -49.71 -48.19
N SER A 368 29.63 -48.84 -48.02
CA SER A 368 29.45 -47.65 -48.88
C SER A 368 29.86 -46.37 -48.16
N GLU A 369 30.64 -45.52 -48.82
CA GLU A 369 31.01 -44.19 -48.32
C GLU A 369 29.76 -43.30 -48.04
N GLU A 370 28.62 -43.64 -48.65
CA GLU A 370 27.29 -43.02 -48.48
C GLU A 370 26.73 -43.16 -47.05
N ALA A 371 26.63 -44.39 -46.53
CA ALA A 371 26.06 -44.64 -45.21
C ALA A 371 26.88 -43.97 -44.10
N LEU A 372 28.21 -43.92 -44.29
CA LEU A 372 29.11 -43.23 -43.39
C LEU A 372 28.96 -41.70 -43.47
N ALA A 373 28.71 -41.15 -44.66
CA ALA A 373 28.42 -39.72 -44.84
C ALA A 373 27.09 -39.30 -44.19
N GLU A 374 26.04 -40.13 -44.24
CA GLU A 374 24.77 -39.90 -43.52
C GLU A 374 24.97 -39.84 -42.01
N VAL A 375 25.76 -40.77 -41.47
CA VAL A 375 26.10 -40.79 -40.04
C VAL A 375 26.85 -39.51 -39.66
N TYR A 376 27.84 -39.08 -40.45
CA TYR A 376 28.54 -37.81 -40.19
C TYR A 376 27.60 -36.60 -40.24
N LEU A 377 26.63 -36.56 -41.16
CA LEU A 377 25.63 -35.51 -41.21
C LEU A 377 24.71 -35.49 -39.98
N SER A 378 24.24 -36.66 -39.52
CA SER A 378 23.41 -36.78 -38.31
C SER A 378 24.12 -36.36 -37.03
N LEU A 379 25.46 -36.45 -37.02
CA LEU A 379 26.33 -36.06 -35.91
C LEU A 379 26.79 -34.59 -35.99
N GLY A 380 26.26 -33.80 -36.94
CA GLY A 380 26.65 -32.40 -37.11
C GLY A 380 28.07 -32.20 -37.64
N ARG A 381 28.61 -33.17 -38.39
CA ARG A 381 29.97 -33.21 -38.95
C ARG A 381 29.96 -33.13 -40.49
N PRO A 382 29.46 -32.03 -41.09
CA PRO A 382 29.26 -31.94 -42.54
C PRO A 382 30.58 -31.85 -43.33
N GLU A 383 31.65 -31.32 -42.75
CA GLU A 383 32.93 -31.25 -43.44
C GLU A 383 33.56 -32.62 -43.64
N GLU A 384 33.46 -33.52 -42.67
CA GLU A 384 33.96 -34.89 -42.80
C GLU A 384 33.15 -35.69 -43.81
N ALA A 385 31.82 -35.56 -43.82
CA ALA A 385 30.95 -36.16 -44.83
C ALA A 385 31.29 -35.67 -46.25
N MET A 386 31.50 -34.36 -46.41
CA MET A 386 31.85 -33.76 -47.70
C MET A 386 33.24 -34.20 -48.19
N ARG A 387 34.23 -34.28 -47.29
CA ARG A 387 35.58 -34.77 -47.65
C ARG A 387 35.56 -36.22 -48.09
N LEU A 388 34.77 -37.06 -47.41
CA LEU A 388 34.60 -38.46 -47.75
C LEU A 388 34.08 -38.61 -49.18
N LEU A 389 32.98 -37.94 -49.51
CA LEU A 389 32.30 -38.05 -50.81
C LEU A 389 32.98 -37.28 -51.96
N SER A 390 33.99 -36.44 -51.66
CA SER A 390 34.57 -35.49 -52.63
C SER A 390 35.15 -36.15 -53.90
N LYS A 391 35.66 -37.39 -53.79
CA LYS A 391 36.22 -38.13 -54.94
C LYS A 391 35.14 -38.78 -55.79
N GLU A 392 34.11 -39.35 -55.16
CA GLU A 392 33.03 -40.05 -55.86
C GLU A 392 32.11 -39.10 -56.61
N VAL A 393 31.90 -37.87 -56.10
CA VAL A 393 31.04 -36.84 -56.73
C VAL A 393 31.56 -36.34 -58.07
N GLU A 394 32.87 -36.45 -58.32
CA GLU A 394 33.49 -36.10 -59.60
C GLU A 394 33.37 -37.21 -60.65
N ASP A 395 33.04 -38.45 -60.24
CA ASP A 395 32.85 -39.58 -61.13
C ASP A 395 31.56 -39.41 -61.96
N THR A 396 31.61 -39.83 -63.22
CA THR A 396 30.43 -39.95 -64.09
C THR A 396 29.43 -41.01 -63.61
N THR A 397 29.86 -41.95 -62.76
CA THR A 397 29.08 -43.06 -62.22
C THR A 397 28.53 -42.82 -60.81
N ALA A 398 28.78 -41.64 -60.20
CA ALA A 398 28.28 -41.27 -58.87
C ALA A 398 26.78 -41.55 -58.74
N SER A 399 26.35 -42.19 -57.64
CA SER A 399 24.94 -42.46 -57.35
C SER A 399 24.19 -41.15 -57.07
N ASP A 400 22.86 -41.21 -57.13
CA ASP A 400 22.02 -40.10 -56.73
C ASP A 400 22.17 -39.75 -55.24
N THR A 401 22.32 -40.76 -54.38
CA THR A 401 22.55 -40.61 -52.94
C THR A 401 23.88 -39.90 -52.64
N VAL A 402 24.99 -40.27 -53.29
CA VAL A 402 26.28 -39.57 -53.17
C VAL A 402 26.18 -38.11 -53.55
N LEU A 403 25.55 -37.82 -54.70
CA LEU A 403 25.39 -36.45 -55.19
C LEU A 403 24.51 -35.62 -54.23
N TYR A 404 23.47 -36.21 -53.65
CA TYR A 404 22.60 -35.58 -52.67
C TYR A 404 23.32 -35.30 -51.34
N LEU A 405 23.94 -36.32 -50.75
CA LEU A 405 24.62 -36.21 -49.46
C LEU A 405 25.78 -35.22 -49.54
N PHE A 406 26.58 -35.26 -50.62
CA PHE A 406 27.63 -34.27 -50.81
C PHE A 406 27.06 -32.86 -50.96
N ALA A 407 25.99 -32.67 -51.72
CA ALA A 407 25.37 -31.37 -51.89
C ALA A 407 24.83 -30.82 -50.56
N ARG A 408 24.18 -31.66 -49.75
CA ARG A 408 23.68 -31.30 -48.42
C ARG A 408 24.81 -30.99 -47.44
N SER A 409 25.87 -31.79 -47.41
CA SER A 409 27.08 -31.52 -46.63
C SER A 409 27.75 -30.21 -47.05
N ALA A 410 27.87 -29.95 -48.35
CA ALA A 410 28.42 -28.72 -48.88
C ALA A 410 27.57 -27.50 -48.49
N LEU A 411 26.24 -27.60 -48.46
CA LEU A 411 25.37 -26.55 -47.94
C LEU A 411 25.60 -26.27 -46.47
N LEU A 412 25.62 -27.30 -45.63
CA LEU A 412 25.83 -27.19 -44.18
C LEU A 412 27.24 -26.64 -43.85
N SER A 413 28.23 -26.87 -44.71
CA SER A 413 29.57 -26.30 -44.63
C SER A 413 29.71 -24.92 -45.29
N GLY A 414 28.60 -24.28 -45.73
CA GLY A 414 28.61 -22.96 -46.34
C GLY A 414 29.17 -22.89 -47.79
N ARG A 415 29.46 -24.04 -48.42
CA ARG A 415 30.01 -24.15 -49.78
C ARG A 415 28.93 -24.21 -50.84
N ARG A 416 28.20 -23.10 -50.98
CA ARG A 416 26.99 -23.00 -51.80
C ARG A 416 27.17 -23.35 -53.29
N GLN A 417 28.31 -22.99 -53.90
CA GLN A 417 28.56 -23.27 -55.33
C GLN A 417 28.86 -24.76 -55.60
N GLU A 418 29.54 -25.44 -54.67
CA GLU A 418 29.80 -26.88 -54.75
C GLU A 418 28.49 -27.66 -54.63
N ALA A 419 27.62 -27.26 -53.69
CA ALA A 419 26.29 -27.83 -53.56
C ALA A 419 25.43 -27.61 -54.82
N LEU A 420 25.43 -26.40 -55.38
CA LEU A 420 24.68 -26.09 -56.61
C LEU A 420 25.13 -26.94 -57.80
N SER A 421 26.45 -27.17 -57.93
CA SER A 421 27.01 -28.03 -58.97
C SER A 421 26.53 -29.48 -58.81
N ALA A 422 26.62 -30.02 -57.59
CA ALA A 422 26.20 -31.38 -57.28
C ALA A 422 24.69 -31.60 -57.47
N TYR A 423 23.84 -30.67 -57.03
CA TYR A 423 22.40 -30.74 -57.28
C TYR A 423 22.02 -30.65 -58.76
N ARG A 424 22.72 -29.84 -59.57
CA ARG A 424 22.48 -29.83 -61.03
C ARG A 424 22.85 -31.16 -61.68
N ARG A 425 23.93 -31.82 -61.22
CA ARG A 425 24.30 -33.17 -61.68
C ARG A 425 23.25 -34.20 -61.27
N LEU A 426 22.76 -34.15 -60.03
CA LEU A 426 21.70 -35.02 -59.53
C LEU A 426 20.44 -34.94 -60.43
N ILE A 427 19.93 -33.72 -60.66
CA ILE A 427 18.69 -33.51 -61.43
C ILE A 427 18.85 -33.94 -62.90
N SER A 428 20.03 -33.73 -63.49
CA SER A 428 20.27 -34.06 -64.90
C SER A 428 20.50 -35.55 -65.14
N ARG A 429 21.15 -36.26 -64.21
CA ARG A 429 21.47 -37.68 -64.33
C ARG A 429 20.37 -38.59 -63.78
N TYR A 430 19.75 -38.19 -62.68
CA TYR A 430 18.77 -38.98 -61.94
C TYR A 430 17.46 -38.22 -61.72
N PRO A 431 16.76 -37.82 -62.79
CA PRO A 431 15.57 -36.96 -62.72
C PRO A 431 14.39 -37.52 -61.91
N GLU A 432 14.38 -38.83 -61.67
CA GLU A 432 13.36 -39.57 -60.90
C GLU A 432 13.83 -39.94 -59.48
N SER A 433 15.03 -39.49 -59.07
CA SER A 433 15.55 -39.74 -57.71
C SER A 433 14.63 -39.08 -56.65
N PRO A 434 14.42 -39.70 -55.47
CA PRO A 434 13.66 -39.09 -54.37
C PRO A 434 14.24 -37.73 -53.93
N TYR A 435 15.53 -37.51 -54.15
CA TYR A 435 16.23 -36.25 -53.81
C TYR A 435 16.09 -35.15 -54.87
N SER A 436 15.54 -35.47 -56.04
CA SER A 436 15.47 -34.54 -57.17
C SER A 436 14.53 -33.38 -56.93
N GLU A 437 13.48 -33.55 -56.11
CA GLU A 437 12.57 -32.45 -55.75
C GLU A 437 13.30 -31.37 -54.94
N GLU A 438 13.91 -31.74 -53.80
CA GLU A 438 14.66 -30.84 -52.92
C GLU A 438 15.79 -30.15 -53.70
N ALA A 439 16.53 -30.91 -54.50
CA ALA A 439 17.59 -30.38 -55.36
C ALA A 439 17.05 -29.38 -56.40
N SER A 440 15.92 -29.69 -57.04
CA SER A 440 15.30 -28.80 -58.04
C SER A 440 14.79 -27.52 -57.41
N LEU A 441 14.22 -27.62 -56.20
CA LEU A 441 13.80 -26.47 -55.40
C LEU A 441 14.99 -25.59 -55.02
N PHE A 442 16.10 -26.18 -54.57
CA PHE A 442 17.33 -25.44 -54.27
C PHE A 442 17.87 -24.72 -55.51
N VAL A 443 18.02 -25.43 -56.63
CA VAL A 443 18.52 -24.86 -57.90
C VAL A 443 17.63 -23.72 -58.39
N LEU A 444 16.31 -23.84 -58.26
CA LEU A 444 15.38 -22.78 -58.61
C LEU A 444 15.57 -21.55 -57.71
N ARG A 445 15.63 -21.73 -56.39
CA ARG A 445 15.88 -20.63 -55.44
C ARG A 445 17.20 -19.91 -55.73
N GLU A 446 18.26 -20.64 -56.07
CA GLU A 446 19.53 -20.04 -56.50
C GLU A 446 19.36 -19.20 -57.77
N LYS A 447 18.70 -19.74 -58.80
CA LYS A 447 18.43 -19.01 -60.04
C LYS A 447 17.64 -17.72 -59.78
N LEU A 448 16.63 -17.78 -58.92
CA LEU A 448 15.77 -16.65 -58.58
C LEU A 448 16.52 -15.58 -57.78
N SER A 449 17.49 -15.97 -56.93
CA SER A 449 18.29 -15.01 -56.13
C SER A 449 19.11 -14.03 -56.97
N HIS A 450 19.40 -14.36 -58.23
CA HIS A 450 20.10 -13.50 -59.17
C HIS A 450 19.18 -12.53 -59.94
N ILE A 451 17.87 -12.60 -59.74
CA ILE A 451 16.90 -11.70 -60.36
C ILE A 451 16.56 -10.60 -59.35
N PRO A 452 16.73 -9.30 -59.69
CA PRO A 452 16.35 -8.20 -58.81
C PRO A 452 14.87 -8.23 -58.45
N GLU A 453 14.54 -7.78 -57.24
CA GLU A 453 13.15 -7.73 -56.78
C GLU A 453 12.31 -6.81 -57.68
N GLY A 454 11.17 -7.34 -58.14
CA GLY A 454 10.25 -6.65 -59.01
C GLY A 454 9.32 -7.61 -59.74
N ARG A 455 8.46 -7.06 -60.62
CA ARG A 455 7.49 -7.85 -61.38
C ARG A 455 8.10 -9.06 -62.10
N GLY A 456 9.27 -8.89 -62.72
CA GLY A 456 9.98 -9.97 -63.42
C GLY A 456 10.45 -11.12 -62.52
N LEU A 457 10.82 -10.85 -61.26
CA LEU A 457 11.14 -11.88 -60.28
C LEU A 457 9.90 -12.73 -59.97
N TYR A 458 8.76 -12.08 -59.69
CA TYR A 458 7.54 -12.81 -59.33
C TYR A 458 6.98 -13.63 -60.50
N GLU A 459 7.08 -13.13 -61.75
CA GLU A 459 6.73 -13.90 -62.94
C GLU A 459 7.67 -15.11 -63.12
N ALA A 460 8.97 -14.95 -62.87
CA ALA A 460 9.94 -16.04 -62.90
C ALA A 460 9.70 -17.06 -61.76
N MET A 461 9.35 -16.61 -60.56
CA MET A 461 8.95 -17.46 -59.43
C MET A 461 7.72 -18.28 -59.80
N LEU A 462 6.66 -17.67 -60.34
CA LEU A 462 5.47 -18.39 -60.78
C LEU A 462 5.79 -19.45 -61.82
N SER A 463 6.57 -19.10 -62.84
CA SER A 463 6.96 -20.05 -63.87
C SER A 463 7.74 -21.23 -63.28
N GLY A 464 8.74 -20.96 -62.45
CA GLY A 464 9.61 -21.98 -61.87
C GLY A 464 8.90 -22.87 -60.86
N TYR A 465 8.21 -22.29 -59.87
CA TYR A 465 7.51 -23.08 -58.86
C TYR A 465 6.31 -23.85 -59.44
N SER A 466 5.60 -23.29 -60.43
CA SER A 466 4.51 -24.02 -61.10
C SER A 466 5.03 -25.20 -61.93
N GLU A 467 6.24 -25.09 -62.50
CA GLU A 467 6.90 -26.19 -63.18
C GLU A 467 7.29 -27.30 -62.19
N LEU A 468 7.88 -26.93 -61.04
CA LEU A 468 8.20 -27.89 -59.98
C LEU A 468 6.94 -28.57 -59.44
N LEU A 469 5.86 -27.84 -59.18
CA LEU A 469 4.61 -28.42 -58.69
C LEU A 469 3.95 -29.38 -59.70
N ARG A 470 4.08 -29.11 -61.01
CA ARG A 470 3.60 -30.06 -62.04
C ARG A 470 4.43 -31.33 -62.09
N ARG A 471 5.73 -31.22 -61.82
CA ARG A 471 6.67 -32.34 -61.85
C ARG A 471 6.63 -33.18 -60.57
N TYR A 472 6.42 -32.52 -59.43
CA TYR A 472 6.33 -33.12 -58.10
C TYR A 472 5.03 -32.64 -57.42
N PRO A 473 3.87 -33.28 -57.71
CA PRO A 473 2.58 -32.82 -57.20
C PRO A 473 2.33 -33.14 -55.71
N SER A 474 3.06 -34.12 -55.15
CA SER A 474 2.87 -34.65 -53.80
C SER A 474 4.19 -35.16 -53.22
N GLY A 475 5.16 -34.26 -53.11
CA GLY A 475 6.50 -34.54 -52.58
C GLY A 475 6.81 -33.77 -51.29
N ASP A 476 7.94 -34.09 -50.65
CA ASP A 476 8.29 -33.63 -49.30
C ASP A 476 8.50 -32.11 -49.20
N SER A 477 8.75 -31.44 -50.33
CA SER A 477 8.93 -29.98 -50.41
C SER A 477 7.75 -29.25 -51.05
N THR A 478 6.61 -29.92 -51.21
CA THR A 478 5.45 -29.36 -51.91
C THR A 478 4.85 -28.15 -51.19
N ASP A 479 4.89 -28.13 -49.87
CA ASP A 479 4.48 -26.99 -49.05
C ASP A 479 5.34 -25.73 -49.32
N ALA A 480 6.66 -25.89 -49.40
CA ALA A 480 7.61 -24.84 -49.75
C ALA A 480 7.42 -24.31 -51.18
N ILE A 481 7.05 -25.19 -52.12
CA ILE A 481 6.74 -24.82 -53.52
C ILE A 481 5.42 -24.03 -53.57
N ILE A 482 4.38 -24.49 -52.88
CA ILE A 482 3.08 -23.80 -52.76
C ILE A 482 3.27 -22.42 -52.13
N PHE A 483 4.07 -22.31 -51.07
CA PHE A 483 4.42 -21.04 -50.44
C PHE A 483 5.17 -20.11 -51.41
N GLY A 484 6.07 -20.65 -52.24
CA GLY A 484 6.74 -19.91 -53.32
C GLY A 484 5.76 -19.32 -54.34
N ILE A 485 4.76 -20.10 -54.78
CA ILE A 485 3.70 -19.64 -55.69
C ILE A 485 2.83 -18.57 -55.02
N ALA A 486 2.41 -18.81 -53.77
CA ALA A 486 1.62 -17.87 -52.98
C ALA A 486 2.33 -16.52 -52.83
N ASN A 487 3.63 -16.53 -52.51
CA ASN A 487 4.44 -15.32 -52.41
C ASN A 487 4.63 -14.61 -53.75
N ALA A 488 4.76 -15.35 -54.84
CA ALA A 488 4.86 -14.74 -56.17
C ALA A 488 3.57 -14.01 -56.55
N TYR A 489 2.39 -14.63 -56.31
CA TYR A 489 1.11 -13.94 -56.50
C TYR A 489 0.93 -12.77 -55.53
N ARG A 490 1.37 -12.87 -54.28
CA ARG A 490 1.38 -11.76 -53.31
C ARG A 490 2.24 -10.59 -53.81
N GLY A 491 3.41 -10.87 -54.37
CA GLY A 491 4.31 -9.89 -54.97
C GLY A 491 3.65 -9.20 -56.18
N LEU A 492 3.05 -9.97 -57.08
CA LEU A 492 2.31 -9.44 -58.22
C LEU A 492 1.08 -8.63 -57.83
N ALA A 493 0.43 -8.97 -56.71
CA ALA A 493 -0.71 -8.24 -56.19
C ALA A 493 -0.39 -6.78 -55.83
N SER A 494 0.90 -6.43 -55.65
CA SER A 494 1.32 -5.04 -55.50
C SER A 494 1.30 -4.24 -56.80
N TYR A 495 1.39 -4.92 -57.96
CA TYR A 495 1.33 -4.32 -59.30
C TYR A 495 -0.06 -4.45 -59.95
N ASP A 496 -0.76 -5.54 -59.68
CA ASP A 496 -2.10 -5.82 -60.21
C ASP A 496 -3.00 -6.40 -59.12
N SER A 497 -3.98 -5.60 -58.67
CA SER A 497 -4.96 -6.00 -57.66
C SER A 497 -5.83 -7.21 -58.03
N SER A 498 -5.88 -7.59 -59.32
CA SER A 498 -6.60 -8.78 -59.77
C SER A 498 -5.94 -10.08 -59.28
N GLU A 499 -4.63 -10.05 -58.99
CA GLU A 499 -3.85 -11.20 -58.52
C GLU A 499 -4.09 -11.54 -57.04
N VAL A 500 -4.72 -10.63 -56.27
CA VAL A 500 -5.02 -10.82 -54.84
C VAL A 500 -5.81 -12.11 -54.59
N ALA A 501 -6.82 -12.39 -55.43
CA ALA A 501 -7.66 -13.58 -55.25
C ALA A 501 -6.86 -14.88 -55.45
N ARG A 502 -5.89 -14.87 -56.37
CA ARG A 502 -5.00 -16.00 -56.60
C ARG A 502 -4.01 -16.16 -55.44
N ALA A 503 -3.44 -15.06 -54.94
CA ALA A 503 -2.57 -15.08 -53.78
C ALA A 503 -3.27 -15.70 -52.56
N LEU A 504 -4.48 -15.22 -52.22
CA LEU A 504 -5.28 -15.78 -51.12
C LEU A 504 -5.60 -17.26 -51.33
N SER A 505 -6.02 -17.65 -52.54
CA SER A 505 -6.33 -19.06 -52.82
C SER A 505 -5.13 -19.99 -52.67
N TRP A 506 -3.92 -19.54 -53.01
CA TRP A 506 -2.71 -20.34 -52.85
C TRP A 506 -2.23 -20.39 -51.40
N MET A 507 -2.38 -19.30 -50.65
CA MET A 507 -2.13 -19.29 -49.20
C MET A 507 -3.10 -20.22 -48.48
N ASP A 508 -4.40 -20.15 -48.79
CA ASP A 508 -5.45 -21.04 -48.27
C ASP A 508 -5.10 -22.53 -48.46
N ARG A 509 -4.54 -22.89 -49.62
CA ARG A 509 -4.13 -24.26 -49.90
C ARG A 509 -3.01 -24.72 -48.97
N LEU A 510 -2.08 -23.84 -48.62
CA LEU A 510 -0.93 -24.20 -47.81
C LEU A 510 -1.37 -24.70 -46.44
N TRP A 511 -2.08 -23.88 -45.65
CA TRP A 511 -2.45 -24.30 -44.29
C TRP A 511 -3.62 -25.30 -44.24
N ARG A 512 -4.43 -25.44 -45.31
CA ARG A 512 -5.50 -26.45 -45.35
C ARG A 512 -4.96 -27.86 -45.62
N TYR A 513 -3.97 -27.97 -46.50
CA TYR A 513 -3.41 -29.27 -46.89
C TYR A 513 -2.11 -29.60 -46.15
N TYR A 514 -1.39 -28.60 -45.65
CA TYR A 514 -0.13 -28.71 -44.92
C TYR A 514 -0.16 -27.85 -43.64
N PRO A 515 -1.05 -28.16 -42.67
CA PRO A 515 -1.19 -27.37 -41.44
C PRO A 515 0.08 -27.35 -40.58
N GLU A 516 0.89 -28.42 -40.61
CA GLU A 516 2.15 -28.55 -39.87
C GLU A 516 3.35 -27.88 -40.57
N SER A 517 3.12 -27.22 -41.71
CA SER A 517 4.20 -26.56 -42.45
C SER A 517 4.74 -25.36 -41.67
N SER A 518 6.07 -25.20 -41.65
CA SER A 518 6.73 -24.03 -41.07
C SER A 518 6.44 -22.70 -41.81
N TYR A 519 5.61 -22.75 -42.86
CA TYR A 519 5.17 -21.60 -43.65
C TYR A 519 3.68 -21.28 -43.44
N ALA A 520 2.96 -22.06 -42.64
CA ALA A 520 1.52 -21.93 -42.46
C ALA A 520 1.14 -20.60 -41.79
N ASP A 521 1.84 -20.21 -40.72
CA ASP A 521 1.65 -18.97 -39.99
C ASP A 521 2.01 -17.73 -40.85
N ASP A 522 3.12 -17.77 -41.59
CA ASP A 522 3.49 -16.77 -42.59
C ASP A 522 2.34 -16.54 -43.59
N ALA A 523 1.80 -17.63 -44.16
CA ALA A 523 0.73 -17.57 -45.14
C ALA A 523 -0.56 -17.02 -44.54
N MET A 524 -0.93 -17.42 -43.32
CA MET A 524 -2.10 -16.89 -42.62
C MET A 524 -1.98 -15.39 -42.35
N PHE A 525 -0.82 -14.91 -41.87
CA PHE A 525 -0.59 -13.48 -41.62
C PHE A 525 -0.72 -12.65 -42.91
N TRP A 526 -0.02 -13.06 -43.97
CA TRP A 526 -0.06 -12.34 -45.24
C TRP A 526 -1.42 -12.41 -45.91
N ALA A 527 -2.14 -13.52 -45.78
CA ALA A 527 -3.51 -13.66 -46.26
C ALA A 527 -4.46 -12.69 -45.54
N GLY A 528 -4.39 -12.64 -44.21
CA GLY A 528 -5.17 -11.71 -43.38
C GLY A 528 -4.90 -10.24 -43.76
N LYS A 529 -3.62 -9.86 -43.86
CA LYS A 529 -3.22 -8.50 -44.26
C LYS A 529 -3.68 -8.12 -45.66
N LEU A 530 -3.61 -9.05 -46.62
CA LEU A 530 -4.05 -8.82 -47.99
C LEU A 530 -5.58 -8.73 -48.11
N ALA A 531 -6.30 -9.56 -47.34
CA ALA A 531 -7.75 -9.50 -47.24
C ALA A 531 -8.24 -8.18 -46.62
N LEU A 532 -7.54 -7.67 -45.59
CA LEU A 532 -7.82 -6.37 -44.98
C LEU A 532 -7.68 -5.23 -46.00
N ARG A 533 -6.63 -5.23 -46.83
CA ARG A 533 -6.44 -4.25 -47.91
C ARG A 533 -7.58 -4.26 -48.93
N ARG A 534 -8.18 -5.43 -49.18
CA ARG A 534 -9.33 -5.61 -50.09
C ARG A 534 -10.68 -5.26 -49.42
N GLY A 535 -10.69 -4.98 -48.12
CA GLY A 535 -11.91 -4.73 -47.35
C GLY A 535 -12.68 -6.00 -46.98
N ALA A 536 -12.10 -7.19 -47.16
CA ALA A 536 -12.71 -8.46 -46.80
C ALA A 536 -12.55 -8.73 -45.28
N LEU A 537 -13.18 -7.89 -44.46
CA LEU A 537 -12.98 -7.86 -43.00
C LEU A 537 -13.26 -9.21 -42.32
N SER A 538 -14.35 -9.89 -42.69
CA SER A 538 -14.70 -11.20 -42.08
C SER A 538 -13.67 -12.29 -42.37
N TYR A 539 -13.10 -12.31 -43.59
CA TYR A 539 -12.05 -13.28 -43.92
C TYR A 539 -10.75 -12.92 -43.21
N ALA A 540 -10.41 -11.63 -43.14
CA ALA A 540 -9.21 -11.17 -42.43
C ALA A 540 -9.27 -11.47 -40.92
N ASP A 541 -10.41 -11.19 -40.28
CA ASP A 541 -10.71 -11.50 -38.88
C ASP A 541 -10.54 -13.01 -38.63
N SER A 542 -11.26 -13.85 -39.39
CA SER A 542 -11.19 -15.31 -39.23
C SER A 542 -9.78 -15.88 -39.46
N THR A 543 -9.02 -15.36 -40.43
CA THR A 543 -7.68 -15.88 -40.74
C THR A 543 -6.66 -15.46 -39.68
N LEU A 544 -6.72 -14.20 -39.21
CA LEU A 544 -5.79 -13.69 -38.21
C LEU A 544 -6.10 -14.21 -36.80
N SER A 545 -7.38 -14.39 -36.45
CA SER A 545 -7.78 -15.06 -35.21
C SER A 545 -7.25 -16.49 -35.18
N LYS A 546 -7.40 -17.22 -36.29
CA LYS A 546 -6.87 -18.58 -36.42
C LYS A 546 -5.35 -18.63 -36.25
N LEU A 547 -4.62 -17.66 -36.79
CA LEU A 547 -3.17 -17.56 -36.61
C LEU A 547 -2.80 -17.43 -35.12
N VAL A 548 -3.44 -16.53 -34.38
CA VAL A 548 -3.08 -16.30 -32.98
C VAL A 548 -3.57 -17.42 -32.05
N GLU A 549 -4.59 -18.17 -32.45
CA GLU A 549 -5.11 -19.33 -31.72
C GLU A 549 -4.26 -20.60 -31.95
N GLU A 550 -3.92 -20.91 -33.20
CA GLU A 550 -3.19 -22.14 -33.56
C GLU A 550 -1.66 -21.97 -33.52
N HIS A 551 -1.16 -20.75 -33.70
CA HIS A 551 0.28 -20.43 -33.74
C HIS A 551 0.63 -19.23 -32.85
N PRO A 552 0.35 -19.28 -31.53
CA PRO A 552 0.57 -18.14 -30.63
C PRO A 552 2.04 -17.67 -30.59
N GLU A 553 3.00 -18.58 -30.72
CA GLU A 553 4.43 -18.31 -30.74
C GLU A 553 4.96 -17.74 -32.07
N SER A 554 4.09 -17.57 -33.09
CA SER A 554 4.50 -17.02 -34.37
C SER A 554 5.09 -15.61 -34.20
N PRO A 555 6.20 -15.27 -34.87
CA PRO A 555 6.74 -13.90 -34.90
C PRO A 555 5.73 -12.87 -35.41
N PHE A 556 4.67 -13.31 -36.11
CA PHE A 556 3.61 -12.45 -36.63
C PHE A 556 2.47 -12.22 -35.63
N SER A 557 2.37 -12.98 -34.53
CA SER A 557 1.27 -12.89 -33.57
C SER A 557 1.03 -11.47 -33.04
N PRO A 558 2.06 -10.71 -32.60
CA PRO A 558 1.83 -9.34 -32.12
C PRO A 558 1.27 -8.42 -33.21
N LYS A 559 1.75 -8.56 -34.45
CA LYS A 559 1.28 -7.77 -35.60
C LYS A 559 -0.10 -8.24 -36.08
N ALA A 560 -0.45 -9.52 -35.89
CA ALA A 560 -1.77 -10.05 -36.15
C ALA A 560 -2.80 -9.46 -35.15
N TYR A 561 -2.47 -9.42 -33.86
CA TYR A 561 -3.30 -8.75 -32.84
C TYR A 561 -3.51 -7.27 -33.13
N GLU A 562 -2.48 -6.54 -33.59
CA GLU A 562 -2.65 -5.14 -34.01
C GLU A 562 -3.67 -4.98 -35.15
N LEU A 563 -3.59 -5.83 -36.18
CA LEU A 563 -4.52 -5.83 -37.31
C LEU A 563 -5.93 -6.28 -36.90
N LEU A 564 -6.05 -7.25 -35.99
CA LEU A 564 -7.33 -7.66 -35.41
C LEU A 564 -7.99 -6.51 -34.64
N GLY A 565 -7.21 -5.74 -33.88
CA GLY A 565 -7.72 -4.55 -33.22
C GLY A 565 -8.20 -3.48 -34.21
N GLU A 566 -7.49 -3.27 -35.31
CA GLU A 566 -7.96 -2.38 -36.39
C GLU A 566 -9.26 -2.88 -37.03
N ILE A 567 -9.37 -4.18 -37.28
CA ILE A 567 -10.58 -4.82 -37.83
C ILE A 567 -11.75 -4.67 -36.86
N ALA A 568 -11.53 -4.91 -35.57
CA ALA A 568 -12.53 -4.75 -34.53
C ALA A 568 -13.03 -3.30 -34.45
N LEU A 569 -12.13 -2.31 -34.50
CA LEU A 569 -12.47 -0.89 -34.49
C LEU A 569 -13.30 -0.51 -35.72
N ARG A 570 -12.89 -0.92 -36.93
CA ARG A 570 -13.67 -0.70 -38.18
C ARG A 570 -15.05 -1.38 -38.16
N SER A 571 -15.20 -2.42 -37.34
CA SER A 571 -16.45 -3.14 -37.15
C SER A 571 -17.32 -2.55 -36.01
N GLY A 572 -16.91 -1.44 -35.38
CA GLY A 572 -17.61 -0.82 -34.25
C GLY A 572 -17.50 -1.59 -32.93
N ARG A 573 -16.57 -2.56 -32.84
CA ARG A 573 -16.32 -3.38 -31.63
C ARG A 573 -15.15 -2.79 -30.84
N GLU A 574 -15.33 -1.62 -30.25
CA GLU A 574 -14.28 -0.82 -29.60
C GLU A 574 -13.65 -1.54 -28.39
N ASP A 575 -14.43 -2.21 -27.55
CA ASP A 575 -13.92 -2.99 -26.41
C ASP A 575 -13.00 -4.13 -26.86
N LEU A 576 -13.36 -4.79 -27.96
CA LEU A 576 -12.57 -5.89 -28.52
C LEU A 576 -11.29 -5.35 -29.16
N ALA A 577 -11.36 -4.19 -29.80
CA ALA A 577 -10.18 -3.52 -30.35
C ALA A 577 -9.16 -3.19 -29.25
N ALA A 578 -9.62 -2.68 -28.11
CA ALA A 578 -8.76 -2.41 -26.96
C ALA A 578 -8.05 -3.68 -26.47
N ARG A 579 -8.77 -4.80 -26.32
CA ARG A 579 -8.19 -6.09 -25.88
C ARG A 579 -7.12 -6.60 -26.83
N TYR A 580 -7.37 -6.57 -28.14
CA TYR A 580 -6.38 -7.00 -29.12
C TYR A 580 -5.14 -6.11 -29.13
N TRP A 581 -5.31 -4.79 -28.97
CA TRP A 581 -4.16 -3.89 -28.87
C TRP A 581 -3.39 -4.02 -27.54
N GLU A 582 -4.06 -4.36 -26.44
CA GLU A 582 -3.39 -4.73 -25.19
C GLU A 582 -2.52 -5.98 -25.36
N GLU A 583 -3.06 -7.00 -26.03
CA GLU A 583 -2.32 -8.24 -26.29
C GLU A 583 -1.13 -8.01 -27.22
N ALA A 584 -1.29 -7.19 -28.26
CA ALA A 584 -0.17 -6.76 -29.12
C ALA A 584 0.92 -6.02 -28.32
N LEU A 585 0.54 -5.12 -27.40
CA LEU A 585 1.47 -4.36 -26.54
C LEU A 585 2.17 -5.22 -25.47
N SER A 586 1.70 -6.44 -25.20
CA SER A 586 2.39 -7.38 -24.31
C SER A 586 3.76 -7.77 -24.87
N SER A 587 3.84 -7.93 -26.20
CA SER A 587 5.04 -8.32 -26.94
C SER A 587 5.74 -7.12 -27.57
N LEU A 588 5.03 -6.01 -27.79
CA LEU A 588 5.54 -4.76 -28.35
C LEU A 588 5.40 -3.59 -27.34
N PRO A 589 6.05 -3.66 -26.17
CA PRO A 589 5.80 -2.70 -25.09
C PRO A 589 6.23 -1.25 -25.40
N GLU A 590 7.06 -1.03 -26.40
CA GLU A 590 7.60 0.31 -26.71
C GLU A 590 7.07 0.87 -28.04
N ASP A 591 6.03 0.26 -28.63
CA ASP A 591 5.40 0.78 -29.84
C ASP A 591 4.62 2.08 -29.54
N GLU A 592 5.24 3.22 -29.82
CA GLU A 592 4.68 4.56 -29.57
C GLU A 592 3.35 4.80 -30.31
N GLU A 593 3.20 4.25 -31.52
CA GLU A 593 2.01 4.46 -32.34
C GLU A 593 0.82 3.68 -31.76
N LEU A 594 1.06 2.42 -31.40
CA LEU A 594 0.02 1.56 -30.81
C LEU A 594 -0.38 2.03 -29.41
N LEU A 595 0.59 2.46 -28.59
CA LEU A 595 0.33 3.06 -27.27
C LEU A 595 -0.57 4.31 -27.39
N GLY A 596 -0.30 5.18 -28.37
CA GLY A 596 -1.09 6.39 -28.62
C GLY A 596 -2.53 6.05 -29.02
N ARG A 597 -2.70 5.14 -30.00
CA ARG A 597 -4.02 4.71 -30.48
C ARG A 597 -4.86 4.08 -29.38
N LEU A 598 -4.27 3.22 -28.54
CA LEU A 598 -4.97 2.59 -27.43
C LEU A 598 -5.34 3.61 -26.33
N ALA A 599 -4.45 4.55 -26.02
CA ALA A 599 -4.74 5.59 -25.03
C ALA A 599 -5.92 6.48 -25.48
N GLU A 600 -5.93 6.91 -26.75
CA GLU A 600 -7.03 7.68 -27.33
C GLU A 600 -8.35 6.89 -27.34
N LEU A 601 -8.29 5.60 -27.68
CA LEU A 601 -9.46 4.71 -27.63
C LEU A 601 -10.03 4.66 -26.20
N TYR A 602 -9.19 4.52 -25.18
CA TYR A 602 -9.66 4.51 -23.78
C TYR A 602 -10.28 5.82 -23.32
N ILE A 603 -9.80 6.97 -23.81
CA ILE A 603 -10.44 8.26 -23.57
C ILE A 603 -11.82 8.30 -24.24
N SER A 604 -11.94 7.82 -25.49
CA SER A 604 -13.23 7.80 -26.20
C SER A 604 -14.27 6.88 -25.55
N LEU A 605 -13.82 5.78 -24.95
CA LEU A 605 -14.65 4.84 -24.18
C LEU A 605 -15.04 5.35 -22.79
N GLY A 606 -14.59 6.55 -22.39
CA GLY A 606 -14.84 7.10 -21.06
C GLY A 606 -14.12 6.35 -19.94
N SER A 607 -12.98 5.70 -20.25
CA SER A 607 -12.13 4.96 -19.30
C SER A 607 -10.75 5.62 -19.14
N PRO A 608 -10.67 6.90 -18.71
CA PRO A 608 -9.40 7.64 -18.62
C PRO A 608 -8.39 7.00 -17.66
N GLU A 609 -8.83 6.21 -16.67
CA GLU A 609 -7.98 5.50 -15.72
C GLU A 609 -7.05 4.50 -16.42
N LYS A 610 -7.52 3.90 -17.52
CA LYS A 610 -6.73 2.98 -18.36
C LYS A 610 -5.80 3.72 -19.33
N ALA A 611 -6.15 4.94 -19.73
CA ALA A 611 -5.33 5.77 -20.63
C ALA A 611 -4.10 6.36 -19.92
N VAL A 612 -4.23 6.76 -18.65
CA VAL A 612 -3.15 7.35 -17.85
C VAL A 612 -1.83 6.54 -17.88
N PRO A 613 -1.80 5.21 -17.59
CA PRO A 613 -0.56 4.45 -17.64
C PRO A 613 0.07 4.39 -19.05
N LEU A 614 -0.73 4.45 -20.11
CA LEU A 614 -0.25 4.47 -21.49
C LEU A 614 0.39 5.82 -21.83
N TYR A 615 -0.26 6.93 -21.46
CA TYR A 615 0.34 8.27 -21.62
C TYR A 615 1.61 8.44 -20.77
N ARG A 616 1.69 7.86 -19.56
CA ARG A 616 2.94 7.85 -18.78
C ARG A 616 4.07 7.13 -19.52
N ARG A 617 3.80 6.00 -20.18
CA ARG A 617 4.78 5.29 -21.01
C ARG A 617 5.22 6.13 -22.20
N LEU A 618 4.29 6.77 -22.90
CA LEU A 618 4.58 7.66 -24.03
C LEU A 618 5.48 8.84 -23.64
N VAL A 619 5.22 9.46 -22.48
CA VAL A 619 6.05 10.55 -21.92
C VAL A 619 7.46 10.04 -21.57
N ARG A 620 7.59 8.83 -21.02
CA ARG A 620 8.89 8.21 -20.71
C ARG A 620 9.73 7.92 -21.96
N LEU A 621 9.10 7.41 -23.02
CA LEU A 621 9.77 7.12 -24.29
C LEU A 621 10.27 8.43 -24.92
N ARG A 622 9.38 9.41 -25.01
CA ARG A 622 9.73 10.74 -25.49
C ARG A 622 8.77 11.79 -24.92
N GLU A 623 9.36 12.69 -24.16
CA GLU A 623 8.65 13.82 -23.57
C GLU A 623 8.42 14.91 -24.62
N THR A 624 7.16 15.29 -24.81
CA THR A 624 6.75 16.44 -25.63
C THR A 624 5.63 17.19 -24.90
N PRO A 625 5.42 18.51 -25.16
CA PRO A 625 4.37 19.26 -24.50
C PRO A 625 2.98 18.66 -24.75
N GLU A 626 2.71 18.13 -25.95
CA GLU A 626 1.42 17.52 -26.29
C GLU A 626 1.17 16.25 -25.47
N ARG A 627 2.19 15.42 -25.23
CA ARG A 627 2.08 14.18 -24.44
C ARG A 627 1.91 14.46 -22.96
N LEU A 628 2.62 15.46 -22.44
CA LEU A 628 2.47 15.92 -21.07
C LEU A 628 1.09 16.52 -20.83
N GLU A 629 0.57 17.30 -21.77
CA GLU A 629 -0.79 17.84 -21.73
C GLU A 629 -1.84 16.72 -21.79
N ALA A 630 -1.68 15.75 -22.69
CA ALA A 630 -2.56 14.59 -22.78
C ALA A 630 -2.56 13.77 -21.47
N LEU A 631 -1.40 13.57 -20.85
CA LEU A 631 -1.29 12.92 -19.55
C LEU A 631 -1.99 13.71 -18.45
N ALA A 632 -1.71 15.01 -18.33
CA ALA A 632 -2.32 15.87 -17.31
C ALA A 632 -3.85 15.92 -17.45
N SER A 633 -4.35 16.04 -18.69
CA SER A 633 -5.77 16.07 -19.00
C SER A 633 -6.45 14.72 -18.73
N SER A 634 -5.77 13.61 -19.07
CA SER A 634 -6.27 12.26 -18.76
C SER A 634 -6.34 12.00 -17.25
N CYS A 635 -5.35 12.46 -16.48
CA CYS A 635 -5.38 12.41 -15.01
C CYS A 635 -6.57 13.22 -14.46
N LEU A 636 -6.84 14.39 -15.02
CA LEU A 636 -7.98 15.21 -14.61
C LEU A 636 -9.32 14.51 -14.90
N MET A 637 -9.47 13.91 -16.08
CA MET A 637 -10.65 13.11 -16.46
C MET A 637 -10.84 11.88 -15.56
N ALA A 638 -9.75 11.23 -15.16
CA ALA A 638 -9.73 10.11 -14.23
C ALA A 638 -9.94 10.53 -12.75
N SER A 639 -10.30 11.78 -12.48
CA SER A 639 -10.44 12.34 -11.12
C SER A 639 -9.16 12.28 -10.26
N LEU A 640 -7.99 12.08 -10.87
CA LEU A 640 -6.67 12.09 -10.22
C LEU A 640 -6.13 13.52 -10.11
N LYS A 641 -6.84 14.38 -9.37
CA LYS A 641 -6.63 15.84 -9.35
C LYS A 641 -5.22 16.28 -8.94
N GLU A 642 -4.65 15.67 -7.89
CA GLU A 642 -3.29 16.04 -7.44
C GLU A 642 -2.20 15.61 -8.43
N GLU A 643 -2.41 14.50 -9.14
CA GLU A 643 -1.49 14.07 -10.18
C GLU A 643 -1.59 14.98 -11.41
N ALA A 644 -2.81 15.38 -11.78
CA ALA A 644 -3.02 16.38 -12.82
C ALA A 644 -2.33 17.71 -12.48
N VAL A 645 -2.41 18.17 -11.23
CA VAL A 645 -1.68 19.37 -10.76
C VAL A 645 -0.18 19.23 -10.98
N ARG A 646 0.40 18.09 -10.59
CA ARG A 646 1.84 17.83 -10.80
C ARG A 646 2.22 17.94 -12.27
N TRP A 647 1.49 17.26 -13.16
CA TRP A 647 1.82 17.23 -14.59
C TRP A 647 1.59 18.57 -15.28
N TYR A 648 0.51 19.28 -14.95
CA TYR A 648 0.31 20.65 -15.43
C TYR A 648 1.41 21.61 -14.95
N GLY A 649 1.83 21.49 -13.68
CA GLY A 649 2.94 22.26 -13.13
C GLY A 649 4.26 21.99 -13.85
N GLU A 650 4.58 20.72 -14.10
CA GLU A 650 5.77 20.32 -14.85
C GLU A 650 5.75 20.83 -16.30
N LEU A 651 4.60 20.69 -16.97
CA LEU A 651 4.37 21.18 -18.32
C LEU A 651 4.61 22.70 -18.42
N ILE A 652 4.02 23.50 -17.54
CA ILE A 652 4.18 24.97 -17.55
C ILE A 652 5.59 25.40 -17.15
N SER A 653 6.26 24.65 -16.26
CA SER A 653 7.63 24.95 -15.84
C SER A 653 8.64 24.71 -16.97
N LYS A 654 8.47 23.63 -17.74
CA LYS A 654 9.39 23.26 -18.83
C LYS A 654 9.11 24.01 -20.12
N TYR A 655 7.86 24.39 -20.36
CA TYR A 655 7.43 25.07 -21.59
C TYR A 655 6.71 26.39 -21.24
N PRO A 656 7.46 27.46 -20.87
CA PRO A 656 6.88 28.73 -20.44
C PRO A 656 6.09 29.47 -21.52
N ASP A 657 6.21 29.09 -22.80
CA ASP A 657 5.52 29.73 -23.93
C ASP A 657 4.22 29.02 -24.35
N LEU A 658 3.77 28.02 -23.57
CA LEU A 658 2.49 27.32 -23.81
C LEU A 658 1.29 28.27 -23.83
N GLY A 659 0.25 27.86 -24.57
CA GLY A 659 -0.99 28.63 -24.75
C GLY A 659 -1.76 28.88 -23.45
N ASP A 660 -2.57 29.94 -23.46
CA ASP A 660 -3.37 30.39 -22.31
C ASP A 660 -4.36 29.33 -21.81
N SER A 661 -4.82 28.41 -22.67
CA SER A 661 -5.75 27.34 -22.33
C SER A 661 -5.24 26.43 -21.21
N VAL A 662 -3.97 26.01 -21.28
CA VAL A 662 -3.36 25.12 -20.28
C VAL A 662 -3.25 25.81 -18.92
N ARG A 663 -2.90 27.10 -18.91
CA ARG A 663 -2.82 27.90 -17.69
C ARG A 663 -4.18 28.11 -17.05
N ILE A 664 -5.23 28.29 -17.86
CA ILE A 664 -6.60 28.41 -17.36
C ILE A 664 -7.03 27.09 -16.74
N ALA A 665 -6.89 25.96 -17.44
CA ALA A 665 -7.26 24.64 -16.92
C ALA A 665 -6.50 24.31 -15.61
N TYR A 666 -5.20 24.61 -15.56
CA TYR A 666 -4.41 24.43 -14.34
C TYR A 666 -4.86 25.36 -13.20
N GLY A 667 -5.12 26.64 -13.50
CA GLY A 667 -5.61 27.60 -12.52
C GLY A 667 -6.99 27.25 -11.96
N GLU A 668 -7.89 26.74 -12.79
CA GLU A 668 -9.23 26.24 -12.40
C GLU A 668 -9.10 25.03 -11.46
N LEU A 669 -8.26 24.06 -11.81
CA LEU A 669 -7.98 22.90 -10.98
C LEU A 669 -7.42 23.29 -9.61
N LEU A 670 -6.43 24.20 -9.58
CA LEU A 670 -5.87 24.70 -8.33
C LEU A 670 -6.92 25.45 -7.48
N ALA A 671 -7.78 26.24 -8.11
CA ALA A 671 -8.86 26.94 -7.44
C ALA A 671 -9.88 25.95 -6.83
N GLU A 672 -10.24 24.89 -7.55
CA GLU A 672 -11.14 23.84 -7.07
C GLU A 672 -10.56 23.10 -5.86
N LEU A 673 -9.25 22.84 -5.85
CA LEU A 673 -8.54 22.23 -4.73
C LEU A 673 -8.28 23.20 -3.56
N GLY A 674 -8.71 24.46 -3.66
CA GLY A 674 -8.50 25.49 -2.65
C GLY A 674 -7.07 26.03 -2.57
N ARG A 675 -6.20 25.68 -3.52
CA ARG A 675 -4.80 26.17 -3.65
C ARG A 675 -4.76 27.53 -4.36
N LYS A 676 -5.47 28.50 -3.77
CA LYS A 676 -5.80 29.77 -4.41
C LYS A 676 -4.58 30.64 -4.70
N GLU A 677 -3.58 30.63 -3.83
CA GLU A 677 -2.33 31.38 -4.02
C GLU A 677 -1.58 30.90 -5.26
N GLU A 678 -1.50 29.59 -5.47
CA GLU A 678 -0.88 29.00 -6.65
C GLU A 678 -1.68 29.30 -7.91
N ALA A 679 -3.02 29.22 -7.82
CA ALA A 679 -3.90 29.59 -8.93
C ALA A 679 -3.67 31.05 -9.37
N VAL A 680 -3.52 31.99 -8.43
CA VAL A 680 -3.22 33.40 -8.71
C VAL A 680 -1.89 33.55 -9.47
N GLU A 681 -0.85 32.83 -9.06
CA GLU A 681 0.48 32.91 -9.69
C GLU A 681 0.50 32.41 -11.13
N VAL A 682 -0.33 31.40 -11.43
CA VAL A 682 -0.50 30.86 -12.78
C VAL A 682 -1.34 31.83 -13.64
N LEU A 683 -2.49 32.26 -13.12
CA LEU A 683 -3.48 33.04 -13.87
C LEU A 683 -3.06 34.49 -14.13
N LYS A 684 -2.19 35.09 -13.30
CA LYS A 684 -1.72 36.47 -13.51
C LYS A 684 -0.97 36.69 -14.84
N LYS A 685 -0.55 35.60 -15.51
CA LYS A 685 0.13 35.63 -16.80
C LYS A 685 -0.84 35.57 -17.99
N VAL A 686 -2.15 35.46 -17.73
CA VAL A 686 -3.19 35.27 -18.77
C VAL A 686 -4.12 36.48 -18.79
N GLU A 687 -4.35 37.04 -19.98
CA GLU A 687 -5.15 38.26 -20.18
C GLU A 687 -6.59 38.01 -20.65
N SER A 688 -6.97 36.75 -20.84
CA SER A 688 -8.30 36.40 -21.30
C SER A 688 -9.37 36.79 -20.26
N PRO A 689 -10.58 37.24 -20.68
CA PRO A 689 -11.61 37.67 -19.73
C PRO A 689 -12.00 36.61 -18.69
N GLY A 690 -12.00 35.32 -19.08
CA GLY A 690 -12.28 34.20 -18.17
C GLY A 690 -11.19 34.06 -17.09
N ALA A 691 -9.91 34.09 -17.49
CA ALA A 691 -8.80 34.02 -16.55
C ALA A 691 -8.76 35.23 -15.62
N LEU A 692 -9.03 36.43 -16.13
CA LEU A 692 -9.07 37.65 -15.33
C LEU A 692 -10.22 37.64 -14.31
N SER A 693 -11.39 37.11 -14.68
CA SER A 693 -12.52 36.94 -13.74
C SER A 693 -12.16 35.93 -12.64
N LEU A 694 -11.62 34.75 -13.01
CA LEU A 694 -11.18 33.75 -12.04
C LEU A 694 -10.06 34.29 -11.12
N LEU A 695 -9.08 35.00 -11.68
CA LEU A 695 -8.01 35.65 -10.93
C LEU A 695 -8.56 36.69 -9.94
N ALA A 696 -9.47 37.55 -10.38
CA ALA A 696 -10.08 38.56 -9.52
C ALA A 696 -10.88 37.91 -8.37
N ASP A 697 -11.58 36.83 -8.66
CA ASP A 697 -12.33 36.05 -7.67
C ASP A 697 -11.41 35.40 -6.63
N MET A 698 -10.32 34.77 -7.07
CA MET A 698 -9.34 34.20 -6.15
C MET A 698 -8.70 35.28 -5.27
N LEU A 699 -8.30 36.42 -5.85
CA LEU A 699 -7.76 37.55 -5.10
C LEU A 699 -8.77 38.12 -4.10
N TYR A 700 -10.05 38.20 -4.48
CA TYR A 700 -11.14 38.64 -3.59
C TYR A 700 -11.30 37.69 -2.41
N GLU A 701 -11.32 36.39 -2.65
CA GLU A 701 -11.48 35.37 -1.61
C GLU A 701 -10.28 35.27 -0.68
N LEU A 702 -9.07 35.53 -1.18
CA LEU A 702 -7.84 35.68 -0.39
C LEU A 702 -7.77 36.99 0.40
N GLY A 703 -8.75 37.89 0.23
CA GLY A 703 -8.77 39.18 0.91
C GLY A 703 -7.77 40.21 0.35
N ARG A 704 -7.17 39.93 -0.82
CA ARG A 704 -6.31 40.85 -1.56
C ARG A 704 -7.15 41.84 -2.38
N TYR A 705 -7.98 42.62 -1.68
CA TYR A 705 -9.03 43.44 -2.31
C TYR A 705 -8.50 44.53 -3.25
N GLU A 706 -7.30 45.07 -2.99
CA GLU A 706 -6.68 46.08 -3.86
C GLU A 706 -6.27 45.46 -5.21
N ASP A 707 -5.64 44.29 -5.16
CA ASP A 707 -5.26 43.54 -6.36
C ASP A 707 -6.49 43.08 -7.13
N ALA A 708 -7.50 42.53 -6.44
CA ALA A 708 -8.77 42.14 -7.05
C ALA A 708 -9.45 43.33 -7.73
N LEU A 709 -9.46 44.51 -7.09
CA LEU A 709 -10.02 45.74 -7.65
C LEU A 709 -9.29 46.18 -8.91
N ALA A 710 -7.95 46.05 -8.96
CA ALA A 710 -7.16 46.33 -10.14
C ALA A 710 -7.52 45.37 -11.29
N VAL A 711 -7.67 44.06 -11.01
CA VAL A 711 -8.07 43.06 -12.00
C VAL A 711 -9.50 43.29 -12.52
N TYR A 712 -10.46 43.57 -11.64
CA TYR A 712 -11.82 43.98 -12.04
C TYR A 712 -11.84 45.32 -12.80
N GLY A 713 -10.77 46.12 -12.74
CA GLY A 713 -10.58 47.33 -13.56
C GLY A 713 -10.18 47.03 -15.00
N ARG A 714 -9.51 45.89 -15.24
CA ARG A 714 -9.02 45.44 -16.55
C ARG A 714 -10.10 44.72 -17.36
N LEU A 715 -11.10 44.16 -16.69
CA LEU A 715 -12.28 43.57 -17.33
C LEU A 715 -13.13 44.68 -18.01
N GLY A 716 -13.22 44.64 -19.34
CA GLY A 716 -13.90 45.66 -20.13
C GLY A 716 -15.41 45.78 -19.85
N ALA A 717 -16.11 44.65 -19.71
CA ALA A 717 -17.53 44.61 -19.35
C ALA A 717 -17.75 43.64 -18.19
N LEU A 718 -18.04 44.18 -17.01
CA LEU A 718 -18.31 43.37 -15.81
C LEU A 718 -19.73 42.78 -15.88
N GLY A 719 -19.85 41.49 -15.57
CA GLY A 719 -21.12 40.84 -15.25
C GLY A 719 -21.70 41.39 -13.94
N LYS A 720 -22.91 40.95 -13.58
CA LYS A 720 -23.56 41.36 -12.31
C LYS A 720 -22.71 40.95 -11.10
N GLU A 721 -22.15 39.75 -11.11
CA GLU A 721 -21.32 39.23 -10.00
C GLU A 721 -19.99 39.98 -9.87
N ASP A 722 -19.21 40.09 -10.95
CA ASP A 722 -17.91 40.80 -10.91
C ASP A 722 -18.07 42.28 -10.52
N PHE A 723 -19.12 42.94 -11.04
CA PHE A 723 -19.39 44.34 -10.69
C PHE A 723 -19.77 44.46 -9.21
N GLY A 724 -20.62 43.57 -8.73
CA GLY A 724 -20.96 43.54 -7.31
C GLY A 724 -19.73 43.28 -6.41
N ARG A 725 -18.87 42.32 -6.75
CA ARG A 725 -17.62 42.04 -6.01
C ARG A 725 -16.65 43.21 -6.04
N LYS A 726 -16.49 43.88 -7.18
CA LYS A 726 -15.72 45.14 -7.29
C LYS A 726 -16.20 46.20 -6.30
N ILE A 727 -17.51 46.36 -6.16
CA ILE A 727 -18.10 47.28 -5.17
C ILE A 727 -17.77 46.83 -3.75
N LEU A 728 -17.86 45.53 -3.46
CA LEU A 728 -17.49 44.99 -2.14
C LEU A 728 -16.00 45.25 -1.81
N CYS A 729 -15.09 45.14 -2.79
CA CYS A 729 -13.69 45.54 -2.61
C CYS A 729 -13.59 47.02 -2.21
N LEU A 730 -14.24 47.92 -2.95
CA LEU A 730 -14.22 49.36 -2.67
C LEU A 730 -14.75 49.69 -1.26
N ILE A 731 -15.82 49.01 -0.82
CA ILE A 731 -16.36 49.17 0.52
C ILE A 731 -15.34 48.70 1.57
N THR A 732 -14.77 47.51 1.38
CA THR A 732 -13.83 46.89 2.32
C THR A 732 -12.53 47.69 2.46
N LEU A 733 -12.06 48.29 1.36
CA LEU A 733 -10.91 49.21 1.34
C LEU A 733 -11.23 50.60 1.91
N GLY A 734 -12.48 50.86 2.31
CA GLY A 734 -12.90 52.14 2.89
C GLY A 734 -13.07 53.27 1.86
N ARG A 735 -13.07 52.98 0.56
CA ARG A 735 -13.29 53.94 -0.55
C ARG A 735 -14.78 54.22 -0.74
N LYS A 736 -15.41 54.74 0.32
CA LYS A 736 -16.86 54.87 0.45
C LYS A 736 -17.53 55.70 -0.65
N GLU A 737 -16.91 56.79 -1.06
CA GLU A 737 -17.50 57.67 -2.09
C GLU A 737 -17.39 57.06 -3.51
N GLU A 738 -16.31 56.33 -3.79
CA GLU A 738 -16.21 55.51 -5.01
C GLU A 738 -17.25 54.39 -5.00
N ALA A 739 -17.34 53.63 -3.90
CA ALA A 739 -18.33 52.57 -3.75
C ALA A 739 -19.76 53.09 -4.00
N ARG A 740 -20.13 54.25 -3.43
CA ARG A 740 -21.44 54.88 -3.63
C ARG A 740 -21.71 55.27 -5.09
N ARG A 741 -20.71 55.79 -5.80
CA ARG A 741 -20.83 56.07 -7.24
C ARG A 741 -21.07 54.78 -8.03
N HIS A 742 -20.30 53.73 -7.73
CA HIS A 742 -20.47 52.43 -8.38
C HIS A 742 -21.78 51.73 -8.03
N ILE A 743 -22.29 51.86 -6.81
CA ILE A 743 -23.62 51.36 -6.41
C ILE A 743 -24.73 52.04 -7.22
N LYS A 744 -24.66 53.36 -7.43
CA LYS A 744 -25.61 54.07 -8.31
C LYS A 744 -25.56 53.54 -9.75
N ALA A 745 -24.36 53.29 -10.27
CA ALA A 745 -24.18 52.71 -11.60
C ALA A 745 -24.69 51.26 -11.68
N PHE A 746 -24.44 50.46 -10.64
CA PHE A 746 -24.93 49.10 -10.50
C PHE A 746 -26.47 49.08 -10.49
N HIS A 747 -27.11 49.95 -9.70
CA HIS A 747 -28.57 50.08 -9.68
C HIS A 747 -29.15 50.51 -11.02
N LYS A 748 -28.48 51.41 -11.73
CA LYS A 748 -28.91 51.83 -13.07
C LYS A 748 -28.87 50.66 -14.07
N ARG A 749 -27.91 49.74 -13.93
CA ARG A 749 -27.71 48.61 -14.87
C ARG A 749 -28.49 47.36 -14.50
N PHE A 750 -28.61 47.04 -13.21
CA PHE A 750 -29.14 45.76 -12.73
C PHE A 750 -30.38 45.90 -11.81
N GLY A 751 -30.84 47.13 -11.58
CA GLY A 751 -31.95 47.44 -10.67
C GLY A 751 -31.50 47.69 -9.22
N LYS A 752 -32.35 48.40 -8.47
CA LYS A 752 -32.17 48.66 -7.04
C LYS A 752 -32.93 47.62 -6.21
N GLY A 753 -32.41 47.27 -5.04
CA GLY A 753 -32.96 46.26 -4.15
C GLY A 753 -32.37 44.86 -4.40
N GLY A 754 -32.86 43.90 -3.61
CA GLY A 754 -32.44 42.49 -3.70
C GLY A 754 -31.13 42.18 -3.00
N GLU A 755 -30.61 40.98 -3.31
CA GLU A 755 -29.50 40.32 -2.62
C GLU A 755 -28.23 41.19 -2.51
N TRP A 756 -27.92 41.95 -3.56
CA TRP A 756 -26.72 42.79 -3.61
C TRP A 756 -26.77 44.00 -2.68
N ASP A 757 -27.94 44.61 -2.48
CA ASP A 757 -28.08 45.72 -1.54
C ASP A 757 -27.87 45.28 -0.09
N ASP A 758 -28.32 44.07 0.25
CA ASP A 758 -28.05 43.45 1.53
C ASP A 758 -26.55 43.17 1.71
N ARG A 759 -25.87 42.60 0.69
CA ARG A 759 -24.41 42.40 0.70
C ARG A 759 -23.65 43.72 0.89
N PHE A 760 -24.05 44.79 0.21
CA PHE A 760 -23.43 46.11 0.39
C PHE A 760 -23.65 46.67 1.80
N ASN A 761 -24.86 46.53 2.36
CA ASN A 761 -25.16 46.97 3.73
C ASN A 761 -24.39 46.17 4.78
N VAL A 762 -24.26 44.84 4.61
CA VAL A 762 -23.41 44.00 5.47
C VAL A 762 -21.95 44.44 5.38
N ALA A 763 -21.43 44.70 4.18
CA ALA A 763 -20.06 45.16 3.97
C ALA A 763 -19.80 46.52 4.63
N PHE A 764 -20.70 47.50 4.46
CA PHE A 764 -20.60 48.79 5.16
C PHE A 764 -20.70 48.64 6.68
N GLY A 765 -21.54 47.72 7.16
CA GLY A 765 -21.66 47.39 8.57
C GLY A 765 -20.36 46.85 9.15
N ARG A 766 -19.73 45.90 8.45
CA ARG A 766 -18.44 45.31 8.85
C ARG A 766 -17.31 46.35 8.82
N GLU A 767 -17.20 47.14 7.76
CA GLU A 767 -16.19 48.20 7.66
C GLU A 767 -16.33 49.23 8.79
N ALA A 768 -17.56 49.66 9.08
CA ALA A 768 -17.82 50.58 10.19
C ALA A 768 -17.45 49.95 11.54
N LEU A 769 -17.72 48.65 11.72
CA LEU A 769 -17.36 47.90 12.93
C LEU A 769 -15.84 47.77 13.11
N ASP A 770 -15.09 47.59 12.03
CA ASP A 770 -13.62 47.54 12.05
C ASP A 770 -13.00 48.91 12.34
N ARG A 771 -13.67 50.01 11.96
CA ARG A 771 -13.31 51.38 12.35
C ARG A 771 -13.78 51.79 13.75
N GLY A 772 -14.41 50.90 14.52
CA GLY A 772 -14.95 51.19 15.85
C GLY A 772 -16.22 52.06 15.86
N LEU A 773 -16.85 52.28 14.70
CA LEU A 773 -18.08 53.06 14.55
C LEU A 773 -19.31 52.18 14.80
N TYR A 774 -19.45 51.65 16.02
CA TYR A 774 -20.44 50.60 16.34
C TYR A 774 -21.89 51.02 16.11
N LYS A 775 -22.25 52.28 16.36
CA LYS A 775 -23.62 52.80 16.09
C LYS A 775 -23.92 52.79 14.59
N THR A 776 -23.00 53.34 13.80
CA THR A 776 -23.10 53.40 12.34
C THR A 776 -23.13 52.00 11.73
N ALA A 777 -22.34 51.06 12.25
CA ALA A 777 -22.37 49.66 11.83
C ALA A 777 -23.77 49.08 11.96
N ARG A 778 -24.41 49.26 13.13
CA ARG A 778 -25.79 48.80 13.37
C ARG A 778 -26.82 49.46 12.46
N GLU A 779 -26.65 50.73 12.10
CA GLU A 779 -27.55 51.41 11.16
C GLU A 779 -27.54 50.82 9.77
N TYR A 780 -26.37 50.40 9.26
CA TYR A 780 -26.29 49.68 7.98
C TYR A 780 -26.85 48.27 8.10
N LEU A 781 -26.49 47.54 9.16
CA LEU A 781 -26.91 46.15 9.34
C LEU A 781 -28.44 46.02 9.52
N ARG A 782 -29.11 46.99 10.17
CA ARG A 782 -30.58 47.02 10.29
C ARG A 782 -31.32 47.29 8.98
N LYS A 783 -30.63 47.76 7.94
CA LYS A 783 -31.23 47.97 6.61
C LYS A 783 -31.29 46.68 5.79
N VAL A 784 -30.62 45.61 6.24
CA VAL A 784 -30.67 44.31 5.61
C VAL A 784 -32.07 43.73 5.75
N LYS A 785 -32.71 43.39 4.63
CA LYS A 785 -34.10 42.90 4.59
C LYS A 785 -34.24 41.50 4.02
N GLY A 786 -33.27 41.02 3.23
CA GLY A 786 -33.31 39.69 2.64
C GLY A 786 -33.07 38.59 3.65
N SER A 787 -33.96 37.58 3.64
CA SER A 787 -33.98 36.47 4.61
C SER A 787 -32.63 35.77 4.78
N ARG A 788 -31.86 35.60 3.69
CA ARG A 788 -30.57 34.90 3.69
C ARG A 788 -29.46 35.63 4.46
N TYR A 789 -29.46 36.98 4.49
CA TYR A 789 -28.41 37.76 5.14
C TYR A 789 -28.79 38.32 6.50
N ILE A 790 -30.06 38.23 6.90
CA ILE A 790 -30.53 38.65 8.22
C ILE A 790 -29.70 37.98 9.33
N PRO A 791 -29.49 36.65 9.34
CA PRO A 791 -28.61 36.00 10.32
C PRO A 791 -27.21 36.60 10.41
N GLN A 792 -26.58 36.82 9.25
CA GLN A 792 -25.25 37.40 9.18
C GLN A 792 -25.23 38.85 9.69
N ALA A 793 -26.25 39.64 9.36
CA ALA A 793 -26.38 41.00 9.86
C ALA A 793 -26.56 41.04 11.38
N HIS A 794 -27.40 40.16 11.92
CA HIS A 794 -27.61 40.01 13.37
C HIS A 794 -26.32 39.56 14.09
N TYR A 795 -25.53 38.67 13.50
CA TYR A 795 -24.21 38.29 14.02
C TYR A 795 -23.29 39.51 14.16
N TYR A 796 -23.21 40.36 13.13
CA TYR A 796 -22.39 41.57 13.20
C TYR A 796 -22.97 42.65 14.13
N ILE A 797 -24.29 42.72 14.33
CA ILE A 797 -24.91 43.57 15.34
C ILE A 797 -24.48 43.10 16.74
N ALA A 798 -24.56 41.81 17.03
CA ALA A 798 -24.13 41.25 18.30
C ALA A 798 -22.62 41.47 18.53
N LEU A 799 -21.81 41.26 17.49
CA LEU A 799 -20.37 41.55 17.53
C LEU A 799 -20.08 43.05 17.77
N SER A 800 -20.94 43.95 17.29
CA SER A 800 -20.80 45.39 17.53
C SER A 800 -20.98 45.75 19.01
N TYR A 801 -21.91 45.08 19.71
CA TYR A 801 -22.08 45.24 21.15
C TYR A 801 -20.91 44.66 21.92
N PHE A 802 -20.41 43.49 21.49
CA PHE A 802 -19.22 42.88 22.09
C PHE A 802 -17.98 43.78 21.98
N LYS A 803 -17.67 44.29 20.78
CA LYS A 803 -16.55 45.22 20.56
C LYS A 803 -16.73 46.56 21.29
N ALA A 804 -17.98 46.99 21.52
CA ALA A 804 -18.31 48.15 22.35
C ALA A 804 -18.16 47.89 23.86
N LYS A 805 -17.76 46.67 24.28
CA LYS A 805 -17.70 46.21 25.68
C LYS A 805 -19.05 46.22 26.40
N GLU A 806 -20.15 46.26 25.65
CA GLU A 806 -21.53 46.15 26.17
C GLU A 806 -21.90 44.65 26.28
N MET A 807 -21.32 43.94 27.25
CA MET A 807 -21.36 42.46 27.33
C MET A 807 -22.78 41.90 27.41
N ASP A 808 -23.66 42.49 28.22
CA ASP A 808 -25.04 42.00 28.41
C ASP A 808 -25.85 42.07 27.11
N LYS A 809 -25.77 43.21 26.40
CA LYS A 809 -26.44 43.39 25.11
C LYS A 809 -25.84 42.49 24.03
N ALA A 810 -24.55 42.20 24.11
CA ALA A 810 -23.91 41.27 23.19
C ALA A 810 -24.46 39.85 23.39
N ILE A 811 -24.55 39.37 24.64
CA ILE A 811 -25.15 38.07 24.97
C ILE A 811 -26.61 38.03 24.52
N GLU A 812 -27.42 39.03 24.84
CA GLU A 812 -28.83 39.11 24.42
C GLU A 812 -28.96 39.05 22.89
N SER A 813 -28.12 39.80 22.17
CA SER A 813 -28.14 39.83 20.70
C SER A 813 -27.71 38.50 20.08
N PHE A 814 -26.68 37.83 20.63
CA PHE A 814 -26.27 36.51 20.15
C PHE A 814 -27.30 35.43 20.49
N LEU A 815 -27.95 35.49 21.66
CA LEU A 815 -29.04 34.58 22.01
C LEU A 815 -30.26 34.78 21.09
N SER A 816 -30.59 36.03 20.76
CA SER A 816 -31.63 36.33 19.77
C SER A 816 -31.27 35.75 18.41
N LEU A 817 -30.00 35.80 18.00
CA LEU A 817 -29.53 35.18 16.75
C LEU A 817 -29.69 33.66 16.79
N VAL A 818 -29.27 32.99 17.87
CA VAL A 818 -29.43 31.53 18.03
C VAL A 818 -30.90 31.12 17.97
N LYS A 819 -31.81 31.90 18.58
CA LYS A 819 -33.26 31.66 18.53
C LYS A 819 -33.87 31.77 17.13
N MET A 820 -33.20 32.45 16.20
CA MET A 820 -33.65 32.56 14.81
C MET A 820 -33.32 31.32 13.96
N ASP A 821 -32.63 30.33 14.55
CA ASP A 821 -32.17 29.11 13.89
C ASP A 821 -31.47 29.37 12.54
N PRO A 822 -30.37 30.15 12.57
CA PRO A 822 -29.66 30.52 11.35
C PRO A 822 -28.92 29.32 10.77
N GLU A 823 -28.54 29.42 9.49
CA GLU A 823 -27.68 28.41 8.86
C GLU A 823 -26.47 28.06 9.75
N ALA A 824 -26.06 26.79 9.73
CA ALA A 824 -25.00 26.25 10.60
C ALA A 824 -23.70 27.07 10.59
N SER A 825 -23.41 27.79 9.50
CA SER A 825 -22.23 28.67 9.37
C SER A 825 -22.23 29.88 10.28
N VAL A 826 -23.39 30.44 10.52
CA VAL A 826 -23.58 31.58 11.41
C VAL A 826 -23.79 31.07 12.84
N LEU A 827 -24.53 29.97 13.01
CA LEU A 827 -24.83 29.38 14.31
C LEU A 827 -23.57 29.00 15.09
N ARG A 828 -22.64 28.26 14.46
CA ARG A 828 -21.38 27.83 15.11
C ARG A 828 -20.50 29.02 15.53
N LYS A 829 -20.47 30.09 14.73
CA LYS A 829 -19.75 31.32 15.06
C LYS A 829 -20.40 32.06 16.22
N ALA A 830 -21.74 32.07 16.27
CA ALA A 830 -22.48 32.66 17.39
C ALA A 830 -22.21 31.89 18.69
N HIS A 831 -22.23 30.55 18.66
CA HIS A 831 -21.89 29.70 19.80
C HIS A 831 -20.45 29.91 20.28
N MET A 832 -19.48 30.01 19.36
CA MET A 832 -18.09 30.34 19.71
C MET A 832 -17.99 31.69 20.44
N ARG A 833 -18.68 32.72 19.96
CA ARG A 833 -18.67 34.06 20.59
C ARG A 833 -19.42 34.09 21.92
N LEU A 834 -20.54 33.37 22.04
CA LEU A 834 -21.24 33.17 23.31
C LEU A 834 -20.35 32.47 24.34
N GLY A 835 -19.61 31.44 23.93
CA GLY A 835 -18.62 30.79 24.79
C GLY A 835 -17.61 31.77 25.37
N THR A 836 -17.04 32.63 24.51
CA THR A 836 -16.09 33.67 24.95
C THR A 836 -16.74 34.69 25.88
N LEU A 837 -17.96 35.14 25.58
CA LEU A 837 -18.69 36.08 26.43
C LEU A 837 -19.02 35.50 27.81
N TYR A 838 -19.47 34.25 27.86
CA TYR A 838 -19.73 33.55 29.11
C TYR A 838 -18.46 33.31 29.91
N TYR A 839 -17.34 32.98 29.27
CA TYR A 839 -16.06 32.84 29.95
C TYR A 839 -15.59 34.18 30.57
N LEU A 840 -15.70 35.28 29.84
CA LEU A 840 -15.32 36.63 30.30
C LEU A 840 -16.22 37.15 31.43
N THR A 841 -17.47 36.70 31.47
CA THR A 841 -18.45 37.02 32.54
C THR A 841 -18.46 35.98 33.65
N SER A 842 -17.46 35.09 33.71
CA SER A 842 -17.28 34.04 34.71
C SER A 842 -18.40 32.99 34.78
N GLN A 843 -19.20 32.86 33.73
CA GLN A 843 -20.26 31.86 33.57
C GLN A 843 -19.70 30.59 32.89
N TYR A 844 -18.73 29.94 33.54
CA TYR A 844 -17.91 28.90 32.91
C TYR A 844 -18.69 27.66 32.42
N ALA A 845 -19.80 27.29 33.09
CA ALA A 845 -20.65 26.19 32.64
C ALA A 845 -21.34 26.49 31.30
N LEU A 846 -21.86 27.70 31.13
CA LEU A 846 -22.46 28.15 29.87
C LEU A 846 -21.40 28.36 28.78
N ALA A 847 -20.19 28.77 29.18
CA ALA A 847 -19.05 28.86 28.28
C ALA A 847 -18.70 27.49 27.68
N ALA A 848 -18.55 26.48 28.54
CA ALA A 848 -18.26 25.11 28.12
C ALA A 848 -19.35 24.55 27.20
N ASP A 849 -20.63 24.74 27.55
CA ASP A 849 -21.74 24.30 26.70
C ASP A 849 -21.73 24.97 25.32
N SER A 850 -21.47 26.28 25.28
CA SER A 850 -21.44 27.04 24.03
C SER A 850 -20.26 26.64 23.14
N TYR A 851 -19.07 26.42 23.70
CA TYR A 851 -17.92 25.92 22.93
C TYR A 851 -18.16 24.51 22.40
N ARG A 852 -18.74 23.63 23.21
CA ARG A 852 -19.10 22.27 22.79
C ARG A 852 -20.11 22.28 21.65
N LYS A 853 -21.13 23.15 21.70
CA LYS A 853 -22.10 23.32 20.60
C LYS A 853 -21.43 23.81 19.32
N ALA A 854 -20.52 24.79 19.42
CA ALA A 854 -19.76 25.25 18.27
C ALA A 854 -18.94 24.11 17.62
N LEU A 855 -18.32 23.26 18.44
CA LEU A 855 -17.57 22.07 17.98
C LEU A 855 -18.48 21.02 17.32
N SER A 856 -19.63 20.70 17.92
CA SER A 856 -20.58 19.73 17.35
C SER A 856 -21.20 20.19 16.03
N GLU A 857 -21.30 21.51 15.82
CA GLU A 857 -21.79 22.11 14.57
C GLU A 857 -20.72 22.25 13.48
N GLY A 858 -19.55 21.64 13.68
CA GLY A 858 -18.49 21.57 12.67
C GLY A 858 -17.72 22.87 12.49
N ILE A 859 -17.49 23.64 13.57
CA ILE A 859 -16.48 24.70 13.51
C ILE A 859 -15.11 24.07 13.18
N SER A 860 -14.33 24.70 12.31
CA SER A 860 -13.11 24.13 11.75
C SER A 860 -11.94 25.11 11.76
N GLY A 861 -10.75 24.61 11.43
CA GLY A 861 -9.52 25.40 11.36
C GLY A 861 -9.14 26.06 12.68
N ARG A 862 -8.62 27.29 12.60
CA ARG A 862 -8.15 28.04 13.77
C ARG A 862 -9.24 28.28 14.83
N GLU A 863 -10.48 28.50 14.41
CA GLU A 863 -11.59 28.74 15.34
C GLU A 863 -11.92 27.47 16.15
N ALA A 864 -11.79 26.28 15.56
CA ALA A 864 -11.95 25.01 16.29
C ALA A 864 -10.83 24.77 17.30
N GLN A 865 -9.60 25.10 16.93
CA GLN A 865 -8.45 25.03 17.84
C GLN A 865 -8.65 25.93 19.07
N GLU A 866 -9.09 27.17 18.84
CA GLU A 866 -9.42 28.12 19.91
C GLU A 866 -10.61 27.65 20.75
N ALA A 867 -11.65 27.05 20.13
CA ALA A 867 -12.82 26.53 20.83
C ALA A 867 -12.45 25.38 21.78
N ARG A 868 -11.68 24.38 21.32
CA ARG A 868 -11.20 23.27 22.16
C ARG A 868 -10.33 23.77 23.32
N PHE A 869 -9.37 24.65 23.03
CA PHE A 869 -8.50 25.20 24.08
C PHE A 869 -9.30 26.00 25.13
N ASN A 870 -10.24 26.86 24.71
CA ASN A 870 -11.07 27.63 25.63
C ASN A 870 -12.10 26.76 26.38
N LEU A 871 -12.55 25.65 25.78
CA LEU A 871 -13.36 24.64 26.46
C LEU A 871 -12.57 23.99 27.59
N ALA A 872 -11.32 23.58 27.34
CA ALA A 872 -10.43 23.07 28.38
C ALA A 872 -10.21 24.08 29.52
N LEU A 873 -9.99 25.36 29.19
CA LEU A 873 -9.89 26.43 30.20
C LEU A 873 -11.20 26.63 30.98
N SER A 874 -12.35 26.45 30.32
CA SER A 874 -13.66 26.53 30.99
C SER A 874 -13.84 25.38 31.97
N TYR A 875 -13.42 24.16 31.61
CA TYR A 875 -13.39 23.01 32.50
C TYR A 875 -12.38 23.17 33.65
N GLU A 876 -11.21 23.75 33.40
CA GLU A 876 -10.24 24.11 34.45
C GLU A 876 -10.88 25.00 35.53
N ARG A 877 -11.63 26.02 35.11
CA ARG A 877 -12.34 26.93 36.04
C ARG A 877 -13.46 26.25 36.81
N LEU A 878 -13.99 25.14 36.31
CA LEU A 878 -14.98 24.30 36.98
C LEU A 878 -14.35 23.18 37.84
N GLY A 879 -13.02 23.04 37.85
CA GLY A 879 -12.31 21.95 38.53
C GLY A 879 -12.46 20.59 37.85
N ARG A 880 -12.94 20.56 36.61
CA ARG A 880 -13.19 19.36 35.79
C ARG A 880 -11.95 19.02 34.98
N TYR A 881 -10.89 18.57 35.67
CA TYR A 881 -9.56 18.45 35.07
C TYR A 881 -9.42 17.26 34.12
N GLU A 882 -10.15 16.15 34.31
CA GLU A 882 -10.20 15.05 33.34
C GLU A 882 -10.77 15.51 31.99
N GLU A 883 -11.89 16.22 31.98
CA GLU A 883 -12.48 16.74 30.75
C GLU A 883 -11.59 17.80 30.11
N ALA A 884 -10.95 18.65 30.92
CA ALA A 884 -9.98 19.61 30.42
C ALA A 884 -8.78 18.92 29.73
N LEU A 885 -8.25 17.84 30.32
CA LEU A 885 -7.16 17.05 29.75
C LEU A 885 -7.57 16.40 28.42
N SER A 886 -8.76 15.79 28.37
CA SER A 886 -9.29 15.15 27.17
C SER A 886 -9.45 16.13 25.99
N GLU A 887 -9.91 17.36 26.24
CA GLU A 887 -10.04 18.36 25.17
C GLU A 887 -8.69 18.86 24.64
N LEU A 888 -7.64 18.90 25.47
CA LEU A 888 -6.29 19.24 25.03
C LEU A 888 -5.64 18.09 24.23
N GLU A 889 -5.91 16.83 24.60
CA GLU A 889 -5.50 15.66 23.81
C GLU A 889 -6.18 15.61 22.44
N ALA A 890 -7.48 15.93 22.40
CA ALA A 890 -8.20 16.04 21.14
C ALA A 890 -7.67 17.21 20.28
N LEU A 891 -7.23 18.32 20.89
CA LEU A 891 -6.59 19.42 20.16
C LEU A 891 -5.29 18.98 19.49
N GLU A 892 -4.44 18.18 20.16
CA GLU A 892 -3.20 17.64 19.58
C GLU A 892 -3.48 16.65 18.45
N ARG A 893 -4.38 15.70 18.69
CA ARG A 893 -4.75 14.68 17.71
C ARG A 893 -5.36 15.29 16.45
N ASP A 894 -6.30 16.22 16.61
CA ASP A 894 -7.04 16.79 15.48
C ASP A 894 -6.28 17.93 14.78
N PHE A 895 -5.33 18.58 15.49
CA PHE A 895 -4.60 19.75 14.98
C PHE A 895 -3.11 19.73 15.39
N PRO A 896 -2.30 18.78 14.85
CA PRO A 896 -0.90 18.57 15.25
C PRO A 896 0.04 19.75 14.95
N GLU A 897 -0.39 20.70 14.10
CA GLU A 897 0.37 21.92 13.79
C GLU A 897 -0.18 23.18 14.47
N SER A 898 -1.12 23.04 15.42
CA SER A 898 -1.74 24.21 16.03
C SER A 898 -0.72 25.04 16.82
N PRO A 899 -0.70 26.38 16.66
CA PRO A 899 0.17 27.26 17.45
C PRO A 899 -0.19 27.24 18.95
N LEU A 900 -1.37 26.71 19.31
CA LEU A 900 -1.81 26.57 20.69
C LEU A 900 -1.19 25.36 21.39
N LEU A 901 -0.60 24.41 20.66
CA LEU A 901 -0.08 23.16 21.25
C LEU A 901 0.94 23.41 22.33
N LYS A 902 1.88 24.34 22.13
CA LYS A 902 2.88 24.68 23.16
C LYS A 902 2.23 25.07 24.49
N ARG A 903 1.14 25.84 24.46
CA ARG A 903 0.39 26.24 25.66
C ARG A 903 -0.48 25.11 26.20
N ALA A 904 -1.03 24.29 25.31
CA ALA A 904 -1.80 23.10 25.67
C ALA A 904 -0.93 22.09 26.42
N GLU A 905 0.28 21.80 25.94
CA GLU A 905 1.20 20.84 26.55
C GLU A 905 1.59 21.20 27.99
N ILE A 906 1.83 22.48 28.25
CA ILE A 906 2.09 22.96 29.62
C ILE A 906 0.84 22.75 30.49
N LYS A 907 -0.34 23.12 29.97
CA LYS A 907 -1.61 22.94 30.69
C LYS A 907 -1.94 21.47 30.95
N ARG A 908 -1.63 20.55 30.03
CA ARG A 908 -1.81 19.10 30.22
C ARG A 908 -1.01 18.60 31.40
N GLY A 909 0.28 18.91 31.47
CA GLY A 909 1.11 18.54 32.61
C GLY A 909 0.60 19.15 33.92
N ILE A 910 0.15 20.41 33.93
CA ILE A 910 -0.47 21.03 35.11
C ILE A 910 -1.77 20.31 35.51
N TYR A 911 -2.62 19.93 34.56
CA TYR A 911 -3.85 19.19 34.83
C TYR A 911 -3.53 17.79 35.36
N MET A 912 -2.53 17.10 34.82
CA MET A 912 -2.03 15.83 35.38
C MET A 912 -1.59 16.01 36.85
N MET A 913 -0.90 17.10 37.19
CA MET A 913 -0.57 17.41 38.59
C MET A 913 -1.81 17.66 39.45
N LYS A 914 -2.80 18.43 38.96
CA LYS A 914 -4.07 18.66 39.67
C LYS A 914 -4.85 17.36 39.90
N LEU A 915 -4.73 16.43 38.96
CA LEU A 915 -5.29 15.08 39.08
C LEU A 915 -4.50 14.18 40.01
N ARG A 916 -3.31 14.57 40.49
CA ARG A 916 -2.33 13.76 41.25
C ARG A 916 -1.67 12.66 40.42
N ARG A 917 -1.46 12.89 39.13
CA ARG A 917 -0.70 12.02 38.20
C ARG A 917 0.72 12.57 38.06
N TYR A 918 1.44 12.63 39.18
CA TYR A 918 2.70 13.39 39.26
C TYR A 918 3.81 12.76 38.42
N GLU A 919 3.94 11.43 38.40
CA GLU A 919 4.94 10.74 37.58
C GLU A 919 4.69 10.87 36.07
N GLU A 920 3.42 10.91 35.66
CA GLU A 920 3.04 11.22 34.28
C GLU A 920 3.39 12.67 33.94
N ALA A 921 3.06 13.62 34.83
CA ALA A 921 3.38 15.02 34.65
C ALA A 921 4.89 15.27 34.53
N ILE A 922 5.71 14.61 35.36
CA ILE A 922 7.18 14.72 35.32
C ILE A 922 7.70 14.25 33.96
N ARG A 923 7.34 13.02 33.53
CA ARG A 923 7.77 12.48 32.22
C ARG A 923 7.33 13.38 31.07
N HIS A 924 6.11 13.91 31.16
CA HIS A 924 5.53 14.82 30.19
C HIS A 924 6.35 16.11 30.05
N PHE A 925 6.62 16.77 31.18
CA PHE A 925 7.41 18.00 31.20
C PHE A 925 8.87 17.75 30.77
N GLU A 926 9.48 16.65 31.20
CA GLU A 926 10.84 16.27 30.80
C GLU A 926 10.97 16.10 29.28
N ALA A 927 9.98 15.47 28.65
CA ALA A 927 9.93 15.33 27.19
C ALA A 927 9.73 16.67 26.46
N LEU A 928 9.12 17.66 27.13
CA LEU A 928 8.84 18.99 26.57
C LEU A 928 10.03 19.95 26.70
N LEU A 929 10.89 19.79 27.72
CA LEU A 929 12.06 20.64 27.98
C LEU A 929 12.93 20.96 26.75
N PRO A 930 13.34 19.99 25.89
CA PRO A 930 14.20 20.30 24.75
C PRO A 930 13.50 21.05 23.61
N LYS A 931 12.16 21.16 23.65
CA LYS A 931 11.33 21.73 22.57
C LYS A 931 10.87 23.16 22.85
N VAL A 932 11.17 23.71 24.02
CA VAL A 932 10.70 25.03 24.47
C VAL A 932 11.86 25.99 24.74
N ASP A 933 11.56 27.29 24.72
CA ASP A 933 12.52 28.35 24.99
C ASP A 933 12.91 28.42 26.48
N ARG A 934 14.00 29.11 26.79
CA ARG A 934 14.57 29.15 28.16
C ARG A 934 13.60 29.67 29.22
N ALA A 935 12.74 30.64 28.90
CA ALA A 935 11.78 31.15 29.87
C ALA A 935 10.76 30.05 30.25
N THR A 936 10.28 29.32 29.26
CA THR A 936 9.37 28.18 29.46
C THR A 936 10.08 27.00 30.14
N GLN A 937 11.37 26.74 29.86
CA GLN A 937 12.11 25.70 30.57
C GLN A 937 12.17 25.94 32.08
N ALA A 938 12.34 27.19 32.51
CA ALA A 938 12.32 27.54 33.94
C ALA A 938 10.95 27.23 34.58
N GLU A 939 9.85 27.53 33.90
CA GLU A 939 8.48 27.17 34.33
C GLU A 939 8.30 25.65 34.40
N LEU A 940 8.76 24.89 33.40
CA LEU A 940 8.65 23.43 33.40
C LEU A 940 9.44 22.77 34.53
N TRP A 941 10.68 23.21 34.75
CA TRP A 941 11.49 22.73 35.88
C TRP A 941 10.81 23.01 37.22
N PHE A 942 10.05 24.10 37.32
CA PHE A 942 9.35 24.46 38.54
C PHE A 942 8.21 23.48 38.80
N HIS A 943 7.40 23.17 37.78
CA HIS A 943 6.35 22.17 37.87
C HIS A 943 6.87 20.75 38.09
N ILE A 944 8.01 20.38 37.49
CA ILE A 944 8.70 19.12 37.77
C ILE A 944 9.11 19.05 39.25
N ALA A 945 9.69 20.12 39.78
CA ALA A 945 10.10 20.20 41.18
C ALA A 945 8.90 20.12 42.14
N GLU A 946 7.79 20.81 41.83
CA GLU A 946 6.53 20.73 42.56
C GLU A 946 5.95 19.30 42.54
N ALA A 947 6.04 18.61 41.40
CA ALA A 947 5.59 17.23 41.27
C ALA A 947 6.46 16.26 42.09
N TYR A 948 7.79 16.41 42.07
CA TYR A 948 8.70 15.65 42.95
C TYR A 948 8.40 15.92 44.43
N ALA A 949 8.19 17.18 44.81
CA ALA A 949 7.86 17.55 46.18
C ALA A 949 6.52 16.94 46.62
N SER A 950 5.53 16.89 45.73
CA SER A 950 4.22 16.28 45.98
C SER A 950 4.29 14.76 46.13
N LEU A 951 5.27 14.12 45.50
CA LEU A 951 5.58 12.69 45.66
C LEU A 951 6.42 12.37 46.90
N GLY A 952 6.83 13.38 47.69
CA GLY A 952 7.74 13.21 48.82
C GLY A 952 9.20 12.96 48.43
N ARG A 953 9.54 13.06 47.13
CA ARG A 953 10.89 12.93 46.58
C ARG A 953 11.64 14.25 46.75
N TYR A 954 11.91 14.59 48.00
CA TYR A 954 12.39 15.91 48.39
C TYR A 954 13.81 16.22 47.91
N GLU A 955 14.68 15.21 47.78
CA GLU A 955 16.04 15.40 47.23
C GLU A 955 15.97 15.84 45.77
N GLU A 956 15.20 15.13 44.95
CA GLU A 956 15.01 15.44 43.54
C GLU A 956 14.28 16.77 43.34
N ALA A 957 13.30 17.08 44.20
CA ALA A 957 12.61 18.36 44.20
C ALA A 957 13.57 19.52 44.50
N ALA A 958 14.40 19.42 45.54
CA ALA A 958 15.38 20.44 45.87
C ALA A 958 16.39 20.65 44.74
N LEU A 959 16.88 19.57 44.12
CA LEU A 959 17.78 19.65 42.97
C LEU A 959 17.10 20.32 41.75
N ALA A 960 15.86 19.95 41.45
CA ALA A 960 15.10 20.53 40.34
C ALA A 960 14.80 22.02 40.55
N TYR A 961 14.48 22.44 41.78
CA TYR A 961 14.32 23.86 42.10
C TYR A 961 15.65 24.64 42.00
N LEU A 962 16.73 24.14 42.60
CA LEU A 962 18.05 24.80 42.56
C LEU A 962 18.62 24.87 41.13
N ARG A 963 18.25 23.92 40.28
CA ARG A 963 18.59 23.97 38.85
C ARG A 963 18.01 25.22 38.18
N ILE A 964 16.86 25.73 38.63
CA ILE A 964 16.26 26.93 38.05
C ILE A 964 17.13 28.16 38.31
N SER A 965 17.53 28.38 39.57
CA SER A 965 18.34 29.54 39.91
C SER A 965 19.75 29.47 39.33
N TYR A 966 20.30 28.27 39.17
CA TYR A 966 21.62 28.09 38.59
C TYR A 966 21.65 28.23 37.06
N LEU A 967 20.72 27.58 36.34
CA LEU A 967 20.73 27.53 34.88
C LEU A 967 19.95 28.67 34.21
N TYR A 968 19.00 29.28 34.91
CA TYR A 968 18.13 30.33 34.38
C TYR A 968 18.06 31.57 35.31
N PRO A 969 19.21 32.11 35.78
CA PRO A 969 19.25 33.23 36.73
C PRO A 969 18.61 34.52 36.19
N GLU A 970 18.49 34.66 34.87
CA GLU A 970 17.80 35.78 34.23
C GLU A 970 16.28 35.76 34.43
N GLN A 971 15.69 34.58 34.68
CA GLN A 971 14.26 34.40 34.94
C GLN A 971 13.95 34.71 36.39
N ARG A 972 14.13 35.98 36.78
CA ARG A 972 14.17 36.42 38.18
C ARG A 972 13.01 35.93 39.04
N LEU A 973 11.79 35.94 38.51
CA LEU A 973 10.61 35.48 39.25
C LEU A 973 10.69 33.97 39.52
N TRP A 974 10.95 33.16 38.49
CA TRP A 974 11.10 31.71 38.65
C TRP A 974 12.28 31.33 39.53
N ALA A 975 13.44 31.98 39.35
CA ALA A 975 14.64 31.71 40.14
C ALA A 975 14.43 31.96 41.64
N VAL A 976 13.89 33.13 42.03
CA VAL A 976 13.65 33.43 43.45
C VAL A 976 12.55 32.56 44.04
N THR A 977 11.48 32.26 43.28
CA THR A 977 10.43 31.34 43.74
C THR A 977 10.98 29.94 43.97
N ALA A 978 11.86 29.47 43.07
CA ALA A 978 12.45 28.14 43.17
C ALA A 978 13.43 28.04 44.33
N GLU A 979 14.27 29.05 44.57
CA GLU A 979 15.16 29.08 45.75
C GLU A 979 14.36 29.06 47.06
N TYR A 980 13.26 29.79 47.11
CA TYR A 980 12.37 29.80 48.28
C TYR A 980 11.75 28.43 48.54
N GLU A 981 11.21 27.78 47.50
CA GLU A 981 10.63 26.44 47.60
C GLU A 981 11.69 25.36 47.88
N ALA A 982 12.90 25.47 47.30
CA ALA A 982 14.02 24.59 47.60
C ALA A 982 14.39 24.64 49.09
N ALA A 983 14.46 25.83 49.68
CA ALA A 983 14.70 26.01 51.10
C ALA A 983 13.59 25.36 51.94
N GLY A 984 12.33 25.49 51.52
CA GLY A 984 11.19 24.86 52.18
C GLY A 984 11.28 23.33 52.15
N VAL A 985 11.62 22.75 51.00
CA VAL A 985 11.80 21.31 50.83
C VAL A 985 12.99 20.79 51.65
N LEU A 986 14.14 21.47 51.63
CA LEU A 986 15.32 21.12 52.45
C LEU A 986 15.02 21.15 53.94
N GLY A 987 14.21 22.12 54.40
CA GLY A 987 13.73 22.16 55.77
C GLY A 987 12.88 20.94 56.15
N ARG A 988 12.00 20.48 55.24
CA ARG A 988 11.21 19.25 55.44
C ARG A 988 12.07 17.99 55.47
N MET A 989 13.23 18.00 54.82
CA MET A 989 14.22 16.92 54.89
C MET A 989 15.09 16.92 56.16
N GLY A 990 14.89 17.89 57.07
CA GLY A 990 15.73 18.05 58.27
C GLY A 990 17.08 18.74 58.01
N ARG A 991 17.34 19.22 56.79
CA ARG A 991 18.54 19.99 56.44
C ARG A 991 18.36 21.48 56.77
N SER A 992 18.05 21.76 58.02
CA SER A 992 17.66 23.09 58.51
C SER A 992 18.72 24.18 58.25
N GLU A 993 20.01 23.83 58.25
CA GLU A 993 21.08 24.81 58.02
C GLU A 993 21.23 25.18 56.55
N ASP A 994 20.95 24.25 55.64
CA ASP A 994 20.96 24.54 54.20
C ASP A 994 19.72 25.36 53.81
N ALA A 995 18.57 25.04 54.39
CA ALA A 995 17.36 25.85 54.27
C ALA A 995 17.56 27.28 54.81
N ARG A 996 18.22 27.41 55.97
CA ARG A 996 18.55 28.72 56.57
C ARG A 996 19.42 29.56 55.64
N LYS A 997 20.48 28.98 55.08
CA LYS A 997 21.39 29.67 54.15
C LYS A 997 20.64 30.21 52.93
N LEU A 998 19.80 29.39 52.31
CA LEU A 998 19.02 29.83 51.14
C LEU A 998 18.04 30.98 51.48
N TYR A 999 17.36 30.92 52.62
CA TYR A 999 16.50 32.04 53.05
C TYR A 999 17.30 33.32 53.38
N GLU A 1000 18.48 33.20 53.97
CA GLU A 1000 19.39 34.33 54.21
C GLU A 1000 19.93 34.92 52.90
N ASP A 1001 20.22 34.08 51.91
CA ASP A 1001 20.63 34.50 50.58
C ASP A 1001 19.51 35.25 49.85
N ILE A 1002 18.25 34.78 49.92
CA ILE A 1002 17.09 35.51 49.38
C ILE A 1002 16.96 36.90 50.03
N LEU A 1003 17.12 36.99 51.35
CA LEU A 1003 17.09 38.26 52.09
C LEU A 1003 18.19 39.21 51.67
N LYS A 1004 19.41 38.69 51.48
CA LYS A 1004 20.58 39.48 51.06
C LYS A 1004 20.43 39.98 49.63
N THR A 1005 19.87 39.17 48.75
CA THR A 1005 19.82 39.44 47.29
C THR A 1005 18.61 40.29 46.90
N HIS A 1006 17.45 40.09 47.53
CA HIS A 1006 16.20 40.80 47.22
C HIS A 1006 15.80 41.86 48.26
N GLY A 1007 16.46 41.87 49.42
CA GLY A 1007 16.19 42.78 50.52
C GLY A 1007 14.99 42.35 51.39
N PRO A 1008 15.00 42.69 52.70
CA PRO A 1008 14.00 42.23 53.67
C PRO A 1008 12.59 42.82 53.46
N GLN A 1009 12.47 43.86 52.64
CA GLN A 1009 11.19 44.51 52.35
C GLN A 1009 10.48 43.96 51.11
N SER A 1010 11.16 43.13 50.32
CA SER A 1010 10.56 42.43 49.18
C SER A 1010 9.55 41.38 49.65
N GLU A 1011 8.59 41.02 48.79
CA GLU A 1011 7.60 39.97 49.06
C GLU A 1011 8.28 38.65 49.49
N TRP A 1012 9.27 38.20 48.72
CA TRP A 1012 10.07 37.00 49.01
C TRP A 1012 10.96 37.16 50.24
N GLY A 1013 11.53 38.36 50.47
CA GLY A 1013 12.31 38.64 51.67
C GLY A 1013 11.48 38.57 52.96
N ARG A 1014 10.24 39.08 52.94
CA ARG A 1014 9.32 38.95 54.07
C ARG A 1014 8.96 37.48 54.33
N ALA A 1015 8.59 36.76 53.27
CA ALA A 1015 8.26 35.33 53.35
C ALA A 1015 9.45 34.49 53.87
N ALA A 1016 10.68 34.81 53.45
CA ALA A 1016 11.90 34.15 53.94
C ALA A 1016 12.20 34.49 55.40
N SER A 1017 11.98 35.75 55.82
CA SER A 1017 12.17 36.19 57.21
C SER A 1017 11.22 35.47 58.18
N GLU A 1018 9.98 35.24 57.77
CA GLU A 1018 9.00 34.47 58.56
C GLU A 1018 9.47 33.02 58.75
N ARG A 1019 9.87 32.33 57.67
CA ARG A 1019 10.39 30.95 57.75
C ARG A 1019 11.66 30.84 58.59
N LEU A 1020 12.55 31.82 58.52
CA LEU A 1020 13.75 31.86 59.37
C LEU A 1020 13.44 31.98 60.87
N LYS A 1021 12.36 32.69 61.23
CA LYS A 1021 11.90 32.76 62.64
C LYS A 1021 11.34 31.42 63.10
N GLU A 1022 10.57 30.74 62.27
CA GLU A 1022 10.05 29.39 62.56
C GLU A 1022 11.17 28.38 62.78
N LEU A 1023 12.21 28.42 61.94
CA LEU A 1023 13.39 27.56 62.06
C LEU A 1023 14.23 27.84 63.32
N LYS A 1024 14.27 29.10 63.79
CA LYS A 1024 14.94 29.47 65.05
C LYS A 1024 14.14 29.05 66.29
N GLY A 1025 12.81 29.03 66.21
CA GLY A 1025 11.95 28.59 67.32
C GLY A 1025 12.10 27.09 67.64
N LYS A 1026 12.27 26.25 66.62
CA LYS A 1026 12.46 24.78 66.79
C LYS A 1026 13.82 24.39 67.36
N ALA A 1027 14.87 25.20 67.14
CA ALA A 1027 16.22 24.91 67.65
C ALA A 1027 16.39 25.14 69.17
N HIS A 1028 15.34 25.56 69.88
CA HIS A 1028 15.34 25.74 71.34
C HIS A 1028 14.47 24.69 72.08
N GLU A 1029 13.81 23.77 71.38
CA GLU A 1029 12.99 22.68 71.96
C GLU A 1029 13.60 21.27 71.81
N ASP A 1030 14.68 21.12 71.03
CA ASP A 1030 15.58 19.95 71.03
C ASP A 1030 16.84 20.26 71.87
#